data_AF-A0A553QVU4-F1
#
_entry.id   AF-A0A553QVU4-F1
#
_cell.length_a   1.000
_cell.length_b   1.000
_cell.length_c   1.000
_cell.angle_alpha   90.00
_cell.angle_beta   90.00
_cell.angle_gamma   90.00
#
_symmetry.space_group_name_H-M   'P 1'
#
loop_
_entity.id
_entity.type
_entity.pdbx_description
1 polymer ?
#
loop_
_entity_poly.entity_id
_entity_poly.type
_entity_poly.pdbx_seq_one_letter_code
_entity_poly.pdbx_strand_id
1 'polypeptide(L)'
;MASCLVPELQAVRIALERLGELDKRLRDEGGSFTKEASQHFIEMMEAIRELESSRKAARERLEVATIETSKLRHGAISLEDDIEREISGDFFVLEETVSAARTANAARMTQLQSEMKAVGNEIKAMEEKQQLLEQENAACIYEQENSKESYEDVVDQMNQHLSNKVSMQMKLKEKQEEILSMKKQIIQVEMNHKDLKANKTEMIKAFAEGNYSLQKKVEEIDISVKKQRKINGEKRRELDSLVSELHDKDETVAQCEKHMSQLDKNIIKMKAIKAHFTKWLGEAAFKTEEAEKQKGILKRELDELADQLTLKVEAVQQRITKVENELKDEQKAKSSLSEQCAKVSDIFSTQRKEEDKMIAQLNLLSKQLEESKKKNDEDILFIAKCKYEIKNMKNEMRQLQDANIINADMSKKSLEDLEGQLAKEKLTRSVFEAKRANITQSLKSLKEDHWVFVKDMNSAILQTQKRYGELLKEEKKLQDHELLNLVIEELTEELRNTEKEEKLVEANYKNELQKFSSEEESITQCRTEREQQLKLQESALETLESQFNLECLKHQSLKSQITEFETQKSQLELSIQEVIQQSAALIQPKDDLKRQLVTLRGRHMEMLRTYTAEISSVEKRIYENQVLLEQVTMENSRLHVCIEQMKEDVVQAKKDKQKYTHETKRMEEEIISLSKSLIETWATNVVLTEESADQDQKVVENINSLLERIKERKHCISNINNRVEKELLGMRSMLMKPLCKHHDITI
;
A
#
# COMPACT_ATOMS: atom_id res chain seq x y z
N MET A 1 -84.37 137.41 -146.11
CA MET A 1 -84.34 138.63 -146.95
C MET A 1 -84.99 138.32 -148.29
N ALA A 2 -85.48 139.37 -148.95
CA ALA A 2 -86.03 139.45 -150.30
C ALA A 2 -87.56 139.27 -150.44
N SER A 3 -88.20 140.44 -150.54
CA SER A 3 -89.51 140.73 -151.14
C SER A 3 -89.50 140.33 -152.62
N CYS A 4 -90.61 139.79 -153.13
CA CYS A 4 -91.06 140.15 -154.48
C CYS A 4 -92.52 139.78 -154.76
N LEU A 5 -93.20 140.80 -155.27
CA LEU A 5 -94.55 140.87 -155.82
C LEU A 5 -94.66 140.04 -157.11
N VAL A 6 -95.76 139.31 -157.30
CA VAL A 6 -96.09 138.67 -158.59
C VAL A 6 -97.63 138.49 -158.73
N PRO A 7 -98.19 138.34 -159.95
CA PRO A 7 -98.60 139.39 -160.87
C PRO A 7 -100.13 139.39 -161.14
N GLU A 8 -100.64 140.47 -161.73
CA GLU A 8 -102.06 140.63 -162.09
C GLU A 8 -102.48 139.81 -163.31
N LEU A 9 -103.68 139.21 -163.24
CA LEU A 9 -104.23 138.36 -164.28
C LEU A 9 -104.84 139.19 -165.41
N GLN A 10 -104.23 139.08 -166.59
CA GLN A 10 -104.64 139.72 -167.85
C GLN A 10 -106.13 139.50 -168.19
N ALA A 11 -106.70 138.33 -167.83
CA ALA A 11 -108.08 137.96 -168.16
C ALA A 11 -109.13 138.81 -167.41
N VAL A 12 -108.83 139.26 -166.19
CA VAL A 12 -109.77 140.03 -165.35
C VAL A 12 -109.88 141.48 -165.83
N ARG A 13 -108.75 142.05 -166.27
CA ARG A 13 -108.73 143.39 -166.89
C ARG A 13 -109.56 143.43 -168.19
N ILE A 14 -109.46 142.40 -169.02
CA ILE A 14 -110.21 142.30 -170.29
C ILE A 14 -111.72 142.16 -170.04
N ALA A 15 -112.12 141.41 -169.00
CA ALA A 15 -113.53 141.27 -168.64
C ALA A 15 -114.15 142.61 -168.17
N LEU A 16 -113.41 143.39 -167.37
CA LEU A 16 -113.85 144.70 -166.90
C LEU A 16 -113.96 145.73 -168.03
N GLU A 17 -113.07 145.70 -169.03
CA GLU A 17 -113.19 146.55 -170.24
C GLU A 17 -114.43 146.20 -171.07
N ARG A 18 -114.72 144.91 -171.29
CA ARG A 18 -115.89 144.48 -172.07
C ARG A 18 -117.23 144.79 -171.40
N LEU A 19 -117.30 144.72 -170.07
CA LEU A 19 -118.49 145.12 -169.33
C LEU A 19 -118.74 146.63 -169.42
N GLY A 20 -117.69 147.46 -169.38
CA GLY A 20 -117.80 148.91 -169.58
C GLY A 20 -118.23 149.29 -171.00
N GLU A 21 -117.76 148.57 -172.02
CA GLU A 21 -118.17 148.80 -173.41
C GLU A 21 -119.64 148.41 -173.66
N LEU A 22 -120.11 147.32 -173.05
CA LEU A 22 -121.51 146.91 -173.12
C LEU A 22 -122.44 147.94 -172.45
N ASP A 23 -122.05 148.48 -171.29
CA ASP A 23 -122.78 149.56 -170.62
C ASP A 23 -122.85 150.84 -171.47
N LYS A 24 -121.79 151.13 -172.25
CA LYS A 24 -121.77 152.28 -173.17
C LYS A 24 -122.67 152.07 -174.38
N ARG A 25 -122.62 150.89 -175.01
CA ARG A 25 -123.44 150.56 -176.18
C ARG A 25 -124.94 150.56 -175.87
N LEU A 26 -125.33 150.15 -174.66
CA LEU A 26 -126.73 150.22 -174.22
C LEU A 26 -127.24 151.65 -174.01
N ARG A 27 -126.37 152.63 -173.72
CA ARG A 27 -126.77 154.05 -173.64
C ARG A 27 -126.94 154.70 -175.02
N ASP A 28 -126.25 154.20 -176.05
CA ASP A 28 -126.09 154.91 -177.32
C ASP A 28 -127.09 154.50 -178.43
N GLU A 29 -127.94 153.48 -178.25
CA GLU A 29 -128.72 152.90 -179.35
C GLU A 29 -130.22 153.24 -179.47
N GLY A 30 -130.81 154.10 -178.65
CA GLY A 30 -132.17 154.58 -178.97
C GLY A 30 -133.20 153.45 -179.09
N GLY A 31 -133.41 152.74 -177.99
CA GLY A 31 -134.44 151.72 -177.85
C GLY A 31 -134.97 151.73 -176.44
N SER A 32 -136.29 151.64 -176.33
CA SER A 32 -137.05 151.49 -175.10
C SER A 32 -136.46 150.45 -174.13
N PHE A 33 -136.61 150.67 -172.83
CA PHE A 33 -136.16 149.86 -171.68
C PHE A 33 -134.96 150.43 -170.91
N THR A 34 -135.35 151.34 -170.02
CA THR A 34 -135.03 151.50 -168.59
C THR A 34 -133.63 151.24 -168.04
N LYS A 35 -133.27 152.16 -167.12
CA LYS A 35 -132.01 152.29 -166.37
C LYS A 35 -131.51 151.03 -165.64
N GLU A 36 -132.30 149.97 -165.48
CA GLU A 36 -131.89 148.77 -164.74
C GLU A 36 -130.68 148.04 -165.36
N ALA A 37 -130.62 147.90 -166.69
CA ALA A 37 -129.55 147.12 -167.30
C ALA A 37 -128.17 147.75 -167.04
N SER A 38 -128.07 149.08 -167.14
CA SER A 38 -126.84 149.81 -166.85
C SER A 38 -126.43 149.68 -165.37
N GLN A 39 -127.40 149.66 -164.46
CA GLN A 39 -127.15 149.43 -163.04
C GLN A 39 -126.55 148.04 -162.79
N HIS A 40 -127.09 147.01 -163.43
CA HIS A 40 -126.55 145.65 -163.30
C HIS A 40 -125.12 145.51 -163.84
N PHE A 41 -124.75 146.19 -164.93
CA PHE A 41 -123.36 146.15 -165.41
C PHE A 41 -122.38 146.84 -164.46
N ILE A 42 -122.79 147.92 -163.79
CA ILE A 42 -121.98 148.59 -162.77
C ILE A 42 -121.80 147.69 -161.55
N GLU A 43 -122.88 147.09 -161.06
CA GLU A 43 -122.83 146.13 -159.93
C GLU A 43 -121.97 144.91 -160.27
N MET A 44 -122.03 144.43 -161.51
CA MET A 44 -121.21 143.30 -161.97
C MET A 44 -119.73 143.68 -162.08
N MET A 45 -119.38 144.92 -162.46
CA MET A 45 -117.99 145.40 -162.44
C MET A 45 -117.45 145.53 -161.01
N GLU A 46 -118.26 146.00 -160.06
CA GLU A 46 -117.85 146.09 -158.64
C GLU A 46 -117.64 144.71 -158.03
N ALA A 47 -118.53 143.76 -158.30
CA ALA A 47 -118.37 142.37 -157.85
C ALA A 47 -117.08 141.72 -158.37
N ILE A 48 -116.69 142.00 -159.63
CA ILE A 48 -115.45 141.48 -160.21
C ILE A 48 -114.20 142.11 -159.57
N ARG A 49 -114.25 143.40 -159.22
CA ARG A 49 -113.16 144.06 -158.47
C ARG A 49 -112.97 143.49 -157.07
N GLU A 50 -114.07 143.22 -156.38
CA GLU A 50 -114.05 142.71 -155.02
C GLU A 50 -113.48 141.28 -154.97
N LEU A 51 -113.87 140.44 -155.94
CA LEU A 51 -113.36 139.07 -156.09
C LEU A 51 -111.84 139.03 -156.30
N GLU A 52 -111.30 139.96 -157.09
CA GLU A 52 -109.87 139.98 -157.41
C GLU A 52 -109.01 140.46 -156.24
N SER A 53 -109.56 141.34 -155.38
CA SER A 53 -108.91 141.73 -154.12
C SER A 53 -108.85 140.57 -153.12
N SER A 54 -109.93 139.80 -153.02
CA SER A 54 -110.04 138.64 -152.12
C SER A 54 -109.11 137.51 -152.55
N ARG A 55 -108.95 137.30 -153.87
CA ARG A 55 -107.98 136.35 -154.43
C ARG A 55 -106.53 136.69 -154.07
N LYS A 56 -106.17 137.97 -154.06
CA LYS A 56 -104.82 138.44 -153.69
C LYS A 56 -104.50 138.10 -152.23
N ALA A 57 -105.43 138.40 -151.31
CA ALA A 57 -105.28 138.12 -149.88
C ALA A 57 -105.21 136.61 -149.56
N ALA A 58 -105.92 135.77 -150.31
CA ALA A 58 -105.90 134.33 -150.11
C ALA A 58 -104.55 133.68 -150.50
N ARG A 59 -103.85 134.21 -151.50
CA ARG A 59 -102.58 133.64 -151.98
C ARG A 59 -101.40 133.92 -151.05
N GLU A 60 -101.35 135.13 -150.48
CA GLU A 60 -100.33 135.49 -149.47
C GLU A 60 -100.37 134.55 -148.25
N ARG A 61 -101.56 134.12 -147.82
CA ARG A 61 -101.68 133.12 -146.72
C ARG A 61 -101.20 131.73 -147.11
N LEU A 62 -101.32 131.35 -148.39
CA LEU A 62 -100.94 130.03 -148.87
C LEU A 62 -99.41 129.89 -149.00
N GLU A 63 -98.71 130.98 -149.26
CA GLU A 63 -97.24 131.01 -149.33
C GLU A 63 -96.59 130.88 -147.95
N VAL A 64 -97.18 131.49 -146.92
CA VAL A 64 -96.78 131.29 -145.51
C VAL A 64 -96.92 129.81 -145.11
N ALA A 65 -98.03 129.16 -145.47
CA ALA A 65 -98.27 127.76 -145.15
C ALA A 65 -97.28 126.80 -145.85
N THR A 66 -96.82 127.15 -147.05
CA THR A 66 -95.90 126.30 -147.83
C THR A 66 -94.46 126.32 -147.27
N ILE A 67 -94.04 127.45 -146.68
CA ILE A 67 -92.75 127.56 -146.00
C ILE A 67 -92.71 126.73 -144.71
N GLU A 68 -93.82 126.65 -143.97
CA GLU A 68 -93.92 125.77 -142.79
C GLU A 68 -93.93 124.28 -143.15
N THR A 69 -94.53 123.90 -144.28
CA THR A 69 -94.49 122.50 -144.74
C THR A 69 -93.09 122.04 -145.18
N SER A 70 -92.24 122.97 -145.64
CA SER A 70 -90.83 122.68 -145.94
C SER A 70 -89.98 122.41 -144.70
N LYS A 71 -90.29 123.05 -143.55
CA LYS A 71 -89.58 122.77 -142.28
C LYS A 71 -89.91 121.37 -141.74
N LEU A 72 -91.16 120.93 -141.87
CA LEU A 72 -91.57 119.60 -141.41
C LEU A 72 -91.00 118.46 -142.27
N ARG A 73 -90.76 118.65 -143.58
CA ARG A 73 -90.08 117.63 -144.40
C ARG A 73 -88.63 117.39 -144.01
N HIS A 74 -87.90 118.41 -143.55
CA HIS A 74 -86.51 118.22 -143.13
C HIS A 74 -86.41 117.44 -141.81
N GLY A 75 -87.42 117.57 -140.93
CA GLY A 75 -87.53 116.76 -139.71
C GLY A 75 -87.88 115.29 -139.94
N ALA A 76 -88.56 114.95 -141.04
CA ALA A 76 -88.89 113.56 -141.36
C ALA A 76 -87.69 112.75 -141.90
N ILE A 77 -86.77 113.40 -142.62
CA ILE A 77 -85.59 112.73 -143.21
C ILE A 77 -84.52 112.42 -142.15
N SER A 78 -84.39 113.23 -141.08
CA SER A 78 -83.39 112.95 -140.04
C SER A 78 -83.79 111.83 -139.07
N LEU A 79 -85.05 111.37 -139.07
CA LEU A 79 -85.50 110.29 -138.18
C LEU A 79 -85.27 108.90 -138.80
N GLU A 80 -85.19 108.80 -140.12
CA GLU A 80 -85.01 107.53 -140.85
C GLU A 80 -83.56 107.02 -140.73
N ASP A 81 -82.57 107.91 -140.78
CA ASP A 81 -81.13 107.59 -140.66
C ASP A 81 -80.70 107.15 -139.24
N ASP A 82 -81.47 107.47 -138.20
CA ASP A 82 -81.14 107.09 -136.82
C ASP A 82 -81.72 105.70 -136.45
N ILE A 83 -82.82 105.26 -137.07
CA ILE A 83 -83.38 103.90 -136.86
C ILE A 83 -82.51 102.83 -137.52
N GLU A 84 -81.95 103.09 -138.71
CA GLU A 84 -81.13 102.12 -139.43
C GLU A 84 -79.79 101.83 -138.72
N ARG A 85 -79.28 102.81 -137.95
CA ARG A 85 -78.04 102.68 -137.16
C ARG A 85 -78.23 101.85 -135.88
N GLU A 86 -79.42 101.89 -135.28
CA GLU A 86 -79.75 101.16 -134.04
C GLU A 86 -79.95 99.66 -134.32
N ILE A 87 -80.66 99.31 -135.40
CA ILE A 87 -80.96 97.90 -135.73
C ILE A 87 -79.70 97.10 -136.13
N SER A 88 -78.72 97.73 -136.79
CA SER A 88 -77.44 97.05 -137.11
C SER A 88 -76.48 96.95 -135.91
N GLY A 89 -76.60 97.83 -134.91
CA GLY A 89 -75.78 97.79 -133.69
C GLY A 89 -76.14 96.64 -132.76
N ASP A 90 -77.44 96.39 -132.56
CA ASP A 90 -77.90 95.39 -131.58
C ASP A 90 -77.67 93.94 -132.00
N PHE A 91 -77.59 93.64 -133.31
CA PHE A 91 -77.34 92.28 -133.78
C PHE A 91 -75.89 91.81 -133.55
N PHE A 92 -74.91 92.71 -133.64
CA PHE A 92 -73.48 92.36 -133.47
C PHE A 92 -73.10 92.14 -131.99
N VAL A 93 -73.70 92.90 -131.07
CA VAL A 93 -73.42 92.78 -129.62
C VAL A 93 -73.94 91.44 -129.05
N LEU A 94 -74.99 90.87 -129.63
CA LEU A 94 -75.56 89.60 -129.16
C LEU A 94 -74.71 88.37 -129.55
N GLU A 95 -74.02 88.41 -130.69
CA GLU A 95 -73.17 87.30 -131.14
C GLU A 95 -71.81 87.28 -130.39
N GLU A 96 -71.25 88.45 -130.08
CA GLU A 96 -70.00 88.58 -129.33
C GLU A 96 -70.16 88.18 -127.84
N THR A 97 -71.29 88.55 -127.23
CA THR A 97 -71.58 88.20 -125.82
C THR A 97 -71.81 86.70 -125.60
N VAL A 98 -72.46 86.01 -126.55
CA VAL A 98 -72.67 84.55 -126.47
C VAL A 98 -71.36 83.78 -126.67
N SER A 99 -70.48 84.24 -127.56
CA SER A 99 -69.17 83.62 -127.79
C SER A 99 -68.21 83.80 -126.60
N ALA A 100 -68.22 84.97 -125.97
CA ALA A 100 -67.45 85.25 -124.75
C ALA A 100 -67.92 84.39 -123.54
N ALA A 101 -69.23 84.17 -123.39
CA ALA A 101 -69.76 83.32 -122.32
C ALA A 101 -69.36 81.84 -122.47
N ARG A 102 -69.31 81.31 -123.70
CA ARG A 102 -68.91 79.91 -123.96
C ARG A 102 -67.42 79.68 -123.72
N THR A 103 -66.56 80.62 -124.11
CA THR A 103 -65.11 80.54 -123.85
C THR A 103 -64.78 80.69 -122.37
N ALA A 104 -65.46 81.59 -121.65
CA ALA A 104 -65.33 81.73 -120.20
C ALA A 104 -65.74 80.46 -119.43
N ASN A 105 -66.80 79.78 -119.86
CA ASN A 105 -67.23 78.53 -119.22
C ASN A 105 -66.25 77.38 -119.45
N ALA A 106 -65.70 77.23 -120.66
CA ALA A 106 -64.68 76.23 -120.95
C ALA A 106 -63.40 76.46 -120.12
N ALA A 107 -62.95 77.72 -119.99
CA ALA A 107 -61.81 78.07 -119.16
C ALA A 107 -62.02 77.71 -117.67
N ARG A 108 -63.24 77.95 -117.15
CA ARG A 108 -63.60 77.60 -115.77
C ARG A 108 -63.64 76.09 -115.53
N MET A 109 -64.09 75.30 -116.51
CA MET A 109 -64.06 73.83 -116.42
C MET A 109 -62.62 73.28 -116.45
N THR A 110 -61.74 73.84 -117.29
CA THR A 110 -60.32 73.45 -117.28
C THR A 110 -59.61 73.86 -115.98
N GLN A 111 -59.97 75.02 -115.41
CA GLN A 111 -59.47 75.46 -114.11
C GLN A 111 -59.90 74.49 -113.01
N LEU A 112 -61.19 74.15 -112.92
CA LEU A 112 -61.69 73.19 -111.92
C LEU A 112 -61.06 71.80 -112.06
N GLN A 113 -60.81 71.32 -113.29
CA GLN A 113 -60.10 70.05 -113.50
C GLN A 113 -58.64 70.12 -113.04
N SER A 114 -57.97 71.26 -113.27
CA SER A 114 -56.60 71.47 -112.79
C SER A 114 -56.53 71.56 -111.26
N GLU A 115 -57.50 72.22 -110.63
CA GLU A 115 -57.64 72.30 -109.17
C GLU A 115 -57.96 70.93 -108.57
N MET A 116 -58.87 70.13 -109.17
CA MET A 116 -59.13 68.75 -108.73
C MET A 116 -57.88 67.88 -108.84
N LYS A 117 -57.09 68.03 -109.90
CA LYS A 117 -55.84 67.28 -110.06
C LYS A 117 -54.78 67.72 -109.07
N ALA A 118 -54.71 69.02 -108.75
CA ALA A 118 -53.84 69.55 -107.70
C ALA A 118 -54.21 68.99 -106.33
N VAL A 119 -55.49 69.05 -105.95
CA VAL A 119 -55.99 68.47 -104.68
C VAL A 119 -55.76 66.95 -104.64
N GLY A 120 -55.98 66.22 -105.75
CA GLY A 120 -55.72 64.79 -105.80
C GLY A 120 -54.24 64.43 -105.61
N ASN A 121 -53.32 65.25 -106.14
CA ASN A 121 -51.88 65.07 -105.90
C ASN A 121 -51.51 65.43 -104.45
N GLU A 122 -52.15 66.44 -103.87
CA GLU A 122 -51.94 66.86 -102.47
C GLU A 122 -52.43 65.80 -101.48
N ILE A 123 -53.58 65.16 -101.75
CA ILE A 123 -54.07 64.01 -100.97
C ILE A 123 -53.07 62.85 -101.00
N LYS A 124 -52.57 62.48 -102.18
CA LYS A 124 -51.55 61.41 -102.29
C LYS A 124 -50.27 61.75 -101.53
N ALA A 125 -49.79 62.99 -101.64
CA ALA A 125 -48.62 63.43 -100.89
C ALA A 125 -48.85 63.39 -99.37
N MET A 126 -50.06 63.69 -98.91
CA MET A 126 -50.45 63.59 -97.51
C MET A 126 -50.56 62.13 -97.02
N GLU A 127 -51.07 61.22 -97.85
CA GLU A 127 -51.11 59.78 -97.56
C GLU A 127 -49.70 59.17 -97.48
N GLU A 128 -48.81 59.52 -98.41
CA GLU A 128 -47.40 59.11 -98.38
C GLU A 128 -46.70 59.65 -97.12
N LYS A 129 -46.98 60.91 -96.76
CA LYS A 129 -46.47 61.50 -95.51
C LYS A 129 -47.04 60.80 -94.26
N GLN A 130 -48.31 60.41 -94.27
CA GLN A 130 -48.92 59.66 -93.18
C GLN A 130 -48.25 58.29 -93.01
N GLN A 131 -48.00 57.56 -94.10
CA GLN A 131 -47.31 56.28 -94.05
C GLN A 131 -45.88 56.39 -93.51
N LEU A 132 -45.14 57.42 -93.92
CA LEU A 132 -43.81 57.69 -93.37
C LEU A 132 -43.86 57.98 -91.87
N LEU A 133 -44.82 58.79 -91.42
CA LEU A 133 -44.99 59.07 -89.99
C LEU A 133 -45.40 57.83 -89.19
N GLU A 134 -46.24 56.95 -89.75
CA GLU A 134 -46.60 55.68 -89.12
C GLU A 134 -45.38 54.75 -88.99
N GLN A 135 -44.52 54.69 -90.02
CA GLN A 135 -43.26 53.93 -89.98
C GLN A 135 -42.27 54.50 -88.97
N GLU A 136 -42.08 55.82 -88.94
CA GLU A 136 -41.23 56.49 -87.96
C GLU A 136 -41.75 56.28 -86.53
N ASN A 137 -43.07 56.35 -86.32
CA ASN A 137 -43.67 56.14 -85.01
C ASN A 137 -43.51 54.67 -84.55
N ALA A 138 -43.65 53.70 -85.45
CA ALA A 138 -43.39 52.29 -85.13
C ALA A 138 -41.92 52.03 -84.77
N ALA A 139 -40.98 52.65 -85.49
CA ALA A 139 -39.56 52.57 -85.16
C ALA A 139 -39.25 53.23 -83.80
N CYS A 140 -39.87 54.38 -83.51
CA CYS A 140 -39.74 55.07 -82.24
C CYS A 140 -40.25 54.23 -81.05
N ILE A 141 -41.39 53.55 -81.20
CA ILE A 141 -41.93 52.63 -80.18
C ILE A 141 -40.96 51.46 -79.92
N TYR A 142 -40.41 50.86 -80.98
CA TYR A 142 -39.43 49.79 -80.85
C TYR A 142 -38.15 50.25 -80.14
N GLU A 143 -37.61 51.42 -80.52
CA GLU A 143 -36.46 52.00 -79.84
C GLU A 143 -36.75 52.33 -78.37
N GLN A 144 -37.98 52.78 -78.06
CA GLN A 144 -38.42 53.05 -76.69
C GLN A 144 -38.50 51.76 -75.86
N GLU A 145 -39.05 50.67 -76.40
CA GLU A 145 -39.11 49.37 -75.72
C GLU A 145 -37.72 48.76 -75.51
N ASN A 146 -36.88 48.77 -76.55
CA ASN A 146 -35.51 48.27 -76.44
C ASN A 146 -34.67 49.10 -75.45
N SER A 147 -34.86 50.43 -75.43
CA SER A 147 -34.23 51.30 -74.43
C SER A 147 -34.76 50.97 -73.03
N LYS A 148 -36.06 50.74 -72.87
CA LYS A 148 -36.68 50.39 -71.58
C LYS A 148 -36.15 49.06 -71.04
N GLU A 149 -36.05 48.03 -71.87
CA GLU A 149 -35.48 46.73 -71.48
C GLU A 149 -34.01 46.87 -71.04
N SER A 150 -33.21 47.62 -71.82
CA SER A 150 -31.83 47.95 -71.45
C SER A 150 -31.73 48.73 -70.12
N TYR A 151 -32.64 49.69 -69.87
CA TYR A 151 -32.72 50.40 -68.60
C TYR A 151 -33.11 49.48 -67.44
N GLU A 152 -34.11 48.60 -67.64
CA GLU A 152 -34.52 47.61 -66.62
C GLU A 152 -33.36 46.66 -66.28
N ASP A 153 -32.61 46.16 -67.26
CA ASP A 153 -31.42 45.33 -67.06
C ASP A 153 -30.33 46.05 -66.24
N VAL A 154 -30.08 47.33 -66.53
CA VAL A 154 -29.11 48.14 -65.78
C VAL A 154 -29.58 48.37 -64.34
N VAL A 155 -30.88 48.62 -64.13
CA VAL A 155 -31.48 48.76 -62.80
C VAL A 155 -31.36 47.46 -62.01
N ASP A 156 -31.62 46.31 -62.63
CA ASP A 156 -31.49 45.00 -61.97
C ASP A 156 -30.04 44.69 -61.59
N GLN A 157 -29.08 44.98 -62.48
CA GLN A 157 -27.66 44.88 -62.16
C GLN A 157 -27.27 45.80 -60.99
N MET A 158 -27.75 47.05 -61.00
CA MET A 158 -27.50 48.00 -59.91
C MET A 158 -28.08 47.48 -58.58
N ASN A 159 -29.31 46.98 -58.59
CA ASN A 159 -29.97 46.41 -57.42
C ASN A 159 -29.22 45.18 -56.89
N GLN A 160 -28.74 44.31 -57.78
CA GLN A 160 -27.93 43.16 -57.41
C GLN A 160 -26.59 43.61 -56.80
N HIS A 161 -25.94 44.63 -57.36
CA HIS A 161 -24.73 45.22 -56.81
C HIS A 161 -24.96 45.84 -55.42
N LEU A 162 -26.06 46.56 -55.23
CA LEU A 162 -26.43 47.13 -53.92
C LEU A 162 -26.69 46.02 -52.90
N SER A 163 -27.44 44.99 -53.26
CA SER A 163 -27.71 43.84 -52.40
C SER A 163 -26.42 43.11 -52.00
N ASN A 164 -25.52 42.87 -52.96
CA ASN A 164 -24.20 42.29 -52.70
C ASN A 164 -23.35 43.17 -51.79
N LYS A 165 -23.36 44.50 -51.99
CA LYS A 165 -22.64 45.47 -51.15
C LYS A 165 -23.14 45.43 -49.71
N VAL A 166 -24.46 45.41 -49.50
CA VAL A 166 -25.07 45.31 -48.17
C VAL A 166 -24.71 43.97 -47.51
N SER A 167 -24.78 42.86 -48.25
CA SER A 167 -24.38 41.54 -47.75
C SER A 167 -22.90 41.50 -47.34
N MET A 168 -22.02 42.08 -48.14
CA MET A 168 -20.59 42.18 -47.81
C MET A 168 -20.34 43.08 -46.60
N GLN A 169 -21.05 44.21 -46.48
CA GLN A 169 -20.95 45.08 -45.29
C GLN A 169 -21.41 44.38 -44.02
N MET A 170 -22.49 43.59 -44.06
CA MET A 170 -22.93 42.81 -42.91
C MET A 170 -21.86 41.80 -42.49
N LYS A 171 -21.31 41.02 -43.43
CA LYS A 171 -20.21 40.07 -43.16
C LYS A 171 -18.97 40.77 -42.60
N LEU A 172 -18.63 41.95 -43.11
CA LEU A 172 -17.50 42.73 -42.62
C LEU A 172 -17.73 43.15 -41.17
N LYS A 173 -18.93 43.62 -40.82
CA LYS A 173 -19.28 44.02 -39.46
C LYS A 173 -19.27 42.82 -38.50
N GLU A 174 -19.84 41.68 -38.89
CA GLU A 174 -19.76 40.43 -38.13
C GLU A 174 -18.30 40.02 -37.86
N LYS A 175 -17.42 40.10 -38.88
CA LYS A 175 -16.00 39.79 -38.71
C LYS A 175 -15.28 40.80 -37.81
N GLN A 176 -15.64 42.08 -37.87
CA GLN A 176 -15.12 43.08 -36.94
C GLN A 176 -15.53 42.79 -35.49
N GLU A 177 -16.78 42.38 -35.26
CA GLU A 177 -17.27 41.98 -33.93
C GLU A 177 -16.57 40.72 -33.42
N GLU A 178 -16.36 39.71 -34.27
CA GLU A 178 -15.54 38.52 -33.95
C GLU A 178 -14.11 38.91 -33.54
N ILE A 179 -13.46 39.80 -34.29
CA ILE A 179 -12.10 40.27 -33.99
C ILE A 179 -12.06 41.00 -32.64
N LEU A 180 -13.04 41.85 -32.35
CA LEU A 180 -13.13 42.56 -31.07
C LEU A 180 -13.35 41.60 -29.90
N SER A 181 -14.19 40.57 -30.10
CA SER A 181 -14.40 39.50 -29.12
C SER A 181 -13.11 38.73 -28.84
N MET A 182 -12.41 38.29 -29.89
CA MET A 182 -11.13 37.59 -29.75
C MET A 182 -10.07 38.45 -29.06
N LYS A 183 -9.97 39.75 -29.38
CA LYS A 183 -9.06 40.67 -28.69
C LYS A 183 -9.34 40.76 -27.19
N LYS A 184 -10.62 40.82 -26.78
CA LYS A 184 -10.99 40.79 -25.35
C LYS A 184 -10.58 39.48 -24.69
N GLN A 185 -10.79 38.34 -25.36
CA GLN A 185 -10.37 37.04 -24.85
C GLN A 185 -8.84 36.93 -24.70
N ILE A 186 -8.08 37.45 -25.66
CA ILE A 186 -6.61 37.49 -25.59
C ILE A 186 -6.16 38.28 -24.36
N ILE A 187 -6.71 39.48 -24.14
CA ILE A 187 -6.40 40.31 -22.97
C ILE A 187 -6.72 39.54 -21.67
N GLN A 188 -7.87 38.87 -21.59
CA GLN A 188 -8.23 38.08 -20.42
C GLN A 188 -7.26 36.93 -20.17
N VAL A 189 -6.85 36.21 -21.21
CA VAL A 189 -5.87 35.12 -21.10
C VAL A 189 -4.50 35.65 -20.67
N GLU A 190 -4.07 36.81 -21.18
CA GLU A 190 -2.83 37.46 -20.76
C GLU A 190 -2.86 37.90 -19.29
N MET A 191 -3.98 38.42 -18.80
CA MET A 191 -4.18 38.73 -17.38
C MET A 191 -4.11 37.46 -16.54
N ASN A 192 -4.87 36.42 -16.90
CA ASN A 192 -4.86 35.13 -16.20
C ASN A 192 -3.44 34.52 -16.18
N HIS A 193 -2.68 34.64 -17.27
CA HIS A 193 -1.31 34.16 -17.34
C HIS A 193 -0.37 34.92 -16.40
N LYS A 194 -0.50 36.25 -16.31
CA LYS A 194 0.25 37.06 -15.35
C LYS A 194 -0.06 36.67 -13.91
N ASP A 195 -1.34 36.48 -13.57
CA ASP A 195 -1.77 36.10 -12.23
C ASP A 195 -1.26 34.70 -11.84
N LEU A 196 -1.36 33.72 -12.75
CA LEU A 196 -0.80 32.38 -12.55
C LEU A 196 0.72 32.42 -12.32
N LYS A 197 1.44 33.27 -13.06
CA LYS A 197 2.89 33.44 -12.89
C LYS A 197 3.25 34.07 -11.55
N ALA A 198 2.47 35.06 -11.09
CA ALA A 198 2.62 35.66 -9.77
C ALA A 198 2.38 34.63 -8.66
N ASN A 199 1.25 33.92 -8.70
CA ASN A 199 0.90 32.86 -7.75
C ASN A 199 1.96 31.76 -7.68
N LYS A 200 2.49 31.31 -8.83
CA LYS A 200 3.57 30.31 -8.85
C LYS A 200 4.83 30.83 -8.16
N THR A 201 5.17 32.09 -8.37
CA THR A 201 6.36 32.70 -7.77
C THR A 201 6.21 32.82 -6.25
N GLU A 202 5.02 33.19 -5.78
CA GLU A 202 4.69 33.24 -4.36
C GLU A 202 4.70 31.85 -3.71
N MET A 203 4.11 30.84 -4.37
CA MET A 203 4.13 29.45 -3.90
C MET A 203 5.56 28.90 -3.78
N ILE A 204 6.45 29.23 -4.74
CA ILE A 204 7.87 28.84 -4.67
C ILE A 204 8.56 29.49 -3.47
N LYS A 205 8.30 30.78 -3.20
CA LYS A 205 8.84 31.48 -2.02
C LYS A 205 8.35 30.86 -0.72
N ALA A 206 7.04 30.68 -0.57
CA ALA A 206 6.45 30.06 0.62
C ALA A 206 6.98 28.63 0.85
N PHE A 207 7.17 27.85 -0.22
CA PHE A 207 7.77 26.52 -0.12
C PHE A 207 9.24 26.58 0.32
N ALA A 208 10.04 27.51 -0.23
CA ALA A 208 11.44 27.67 0.18
C ALA A 208 11.57 28.09 1.65
N GLU A 209 10.73 29.01 2.12
CA GLU A 209 10.67 29.43 3.52
C GLU A 209 10.23 28.29 4.45
N GLY A 210 9.20 27.54 4.06
CA GLY A 210 8.75 26.34 4.76
C GLY A 210 9.86 25.30 4.89
N ASN A 211 10.56 25.02 3.79
CA ASN A 211 11.66 24.05 3.76
C ASN A 211 12.84 24.50 4.63
N TYR A 212 13.20 25.79 4.60
CA TYR A 212 14.23 26.36 5.48
C TYR A 212 13.85 26.23 6.96
N SER A 213 12.58 26.49 7.30
CA SER A 213 12.10 26.35 8.68
C SER A 213 12.12 24.90 9.17
N LEU A 214 11.78 23.95 8.31
CA LEU A 214 11.85 22.51 8.61
C LEU A 214 13.30 22.07 8.78
N GLN A 215 14.20 22.50 7.90
CA GLN A 215 15.61 22.18 8.01
C GLN A 215 16.21 22.68 9.32
N LYS A 216 15.88 23.91 9.74
CA LYS A 216 16.29 24.43 11.05
C LYS A 216 15.77 23.59 12.22
N LYS A 217 14.50 23.16 12.18
CA LYS A 217 13.93 22.25 13.19
C LYS A 217 14.64 20.89 13.22
N VAL A 218 15.00 20.34 12.06
CA VAL A 218 15.78 19.09 11.97
C VAL A 218 17.15 19.26 12.61
N GLU A 219 17.84 20.37 12.34
CA GLU A 219 19.14 20.68 12.96
C GLU A 219 19.02 20.84 14.49
N GLU A 220 17.99 21.52 14.98
CA GLU A 220 17.70 21.66 16.42
C GLU A 220 17.45 20.30 17.09
N ILE A 221 16.67 19.43 16.44
CA ILE A 221 16.41 18.06 16.93
C ILE A 221 17.70 17.25 16.93
N ASP A 222 18.53 17.32 15.89
CA ASP A 222 19.80 16.60 15.81
C ASP A 222 20.76 17.02 16.93
N ILE A 223 20.83 18.32 17.24
CA ILE A 223 21.59 18.85 18.37
C ILE A 223 21.05 18.28 19.69
N SER A 224 19.72 18.25 19.88
CA SER A 224 19.09 17.69 21.08
C SER A 224 19.37 16.19 21.23
N VAL A 225 19.29 15.42 20.13
CA VAL A 225 19.60 13.99 20.10
C VAL A 225 21.07 13.74 20.45
N LYS A 226 22.00 14.52 19.89
CA LYS A 226 23.44 14.43 20.22
C LYS A 226 23.69 14.72 21.70
N LYS A 227 23.03 15.74 22.26
CA LYS A 227 23.10 16.05 23.70
C LYS A 227 22.56 14.91 24.56
N GLN A 228 21.40 14.36 24.20
CA GLN A 228 20.80 13.24 24.93
C GLN A 228 21.65 11.96 24.86
N ARG A 229 22.26 11.66 23.71
CA ARG A 229 23.19 10.54 23.57
C ARG A 229 24.40 10.68 24.49
N LYS A 230 24.94 11.89 24.65
CA LYS A 230 26.04 12.16 25.57
C LYS A 230 25.63 11.91 27.02
N ILE A 231 24.47 12.42 27.45
CA ILE A 231 23.91 12.20 28.79
C ILE A 231 23.66 10.70 29.04
N ASN A 232 23.07 9.99 28.08
CA ASN A 232 22.85 8.55 28.21
C ASN A 232 24.18 7.78 28.32
N GLY A 233 25.22 8.20 27.59
CA GLY A 233 26.56 7.62 27.70
C GLY A 233 27.26 7.91 29.04
N GLU A 234 26.97 9.05 29.68
CA GLU A 234 27.42 9.36 31.05
C GLU A 234 26.68 8.49 32.07
N LYS A 235 25.34 8.45 32.02
CA LYS A 235 24.53 7.60 32.90
C LYS A 235 24.85 6.12 32.78
N ARG A 236 25.18 5.63 31.58
CA ARG A 236 25.59 4.24 31.38
C ARG A 236 26.91 3.93 32.08
N ARG A 237 27.88 4.84 32.02
CA ARG A 237 29.14 4.70 32.76
C ARG A 237 28.94 4.73 34.27
N GLU A 238 28.05 5.58 34.77
CA GLU A 238 27.65 5.58 36.18
C GLU A 238 26.99 4.27 36.58
N LEU A 239 26.07 3.74 35.76
CA LEU A 239 25.43 2.45 35.99
C LEU A 239 26.46 1.32 36.03
N ASP A 240 27.39 1.27 35.07
CA ASP A 240 28.43 0.24 35.02
C ASP A 240 29.34 0.28 36.27
N SER A 241 29.64 1.49 36.78
CA SER A 241 30.36 1.69 38.05
C SER A 241 29.56 1.15 39.24
N LEU A 242 28.27 1.49 39.33
CA LEU A 242 27.39 1.03 40.41
C LEU A 242 27.15 -0.48 40.37
N VAL A 243 27.07 -1.09 39.18
CA VAL A 243 26.96 -2.54 39.02
C VAL A 243 28.24 -3.24 39.49
N SER A 244 29.40 -2.65 39.22
CA SER A 244 30.69 -3.17 39.70
C SER A 244 30.77 -3.07 41.24
N GLU A 245 30.37 -1.93 41.81
CA GLU A 245 30.28 -1.78 43.28
C GLU A 245 29.30 -2.75 43.92
N LEU A 246 28.13 -2.99 43.30
CA LEU A 246 27.16 -3.96 43.77
C LEU A 246 27.74 -5.38 43.76
N HIS A 247 28.47 -5.75 42.71
CA HIS A 247 29.11 -7.04 42.61
C HIS A 247 30.14 -7.25 43.73
N ASP A 248 30.97 -6.23 44.02
CA ASP A 248 31.92 -6.27 45.13
C ASP A 248 31.18 -6.43 46.48
N LYS A 249 30.06 -5.72 46.66
CA LYS A 249 29.23 -5.85 47.86
C LYS A 249 28.62 -7.25 47.99
N ASP A 250 28.09 -7.82 46.92
CA ASP A 250 27.54 -9.18 46.92
C ASP A 250 28.61 -10.22 47.25
N GLU A 251 29.85 -10.04 46.77
CA GLU A 251 30.97 -10.90 47.13
C GLU A 251 31.29 -10.79 48.63
N THR A 252 31.29 -9.59 49.20
CA THR A 252 31.48 -9.41 50.66
C THR A 252 30.34 -10.01 51.47
N VAL A 253 29.10 -9.97 50.98
CA VAL A 253 27.94 -10.60 51.63
C VAL A 253 28.10 -12.12 51.60
N ALA A 254 28.45 -12.72 50.47
CA ALA A 254 28.70 -14.15 50.35
C ALA A 254 29.83 -14.63 51.29
N GLN A 255 30.89 -13.83 51.45
CA GLN A 255 31.96 -14.10 52.42
C GLN A 255 31.44 -14.03 53.87
N CYS A 256 30.62 -13.02 54.21
CA CYS A 256 29.97 -12.91 55.51
C CYS A 256 29.05 -14.11 55.79
N GLU A 257 28.21 -14.52 54.85
CA GLU A 257 27.32 -15.68 54.97
C GLU A 257 28.08 -16.98 55.21
N LYS A 258 29.21 -17.17 54.52
CA LYS A 258 30.11 -18.31 54.75
C LYS A 258 30.68 -18.27 56.17
N HIS A 259 31.08 -17.10 56.65
CA HIS A 259 31.57 -16.92 58.02
C HIS A 259 30.48 -17.16 59.07
N MET A 260 29.26 -16.65 58.85
CA MET A 260 28.11 -16.92 59.72
C MET A 260 27.77 -18.41 59.77
N SER A 261 27.73 -19.09 58.62
CA SER A 261 27.50 -20.53 58.54
C SER A 261 28.55 -21.34 59.31
N GLN A 262 29.80 -20.86 59.32
CA GLN A 262 30.87 -21.48 60.10
C GLN A 262 30.70 -21.25 61.60
N LEU A 263 30.32 -20.03 62.00
CA LEU A 263 30.00 -19.71 63.40
C LEU A 263 28.80 -20.52 63.89
N ASP A 264 27.75 -20.69 63.09
CA ASP A 264 26.58 -21.51 63.43
C ASP A 264 26.95 -22.97 63.64
N LYS A 265 27.81 -23.54 62.77
CA LYS A 265 28.37 -24.89 62.97
C LYS A 265 29.12 -24.98 64.31
N ASN A 266 29.89 -23.95 64.66
CA ASN A 266 30.61 -23.90 65.93
C ASN A 266 29.64 -23.78 67.13
N ILE A 267 28.57 -22.98 67.01
CA ILE A 267 27.53 -22.86 68.03
C ILE A 267 26.82 -24.20 68.24
N ILE A 268 26.47 -24.92 67.17
CA ILE A 268 25.86 -26.24 67.25
C ILE A 268 26.80 -27.22 67.97
N LYS A 269 28.10 -27.22 67.62
CA LYS A 269 29.11 -28.04 68.31
C LYS A 269 29.21 -27.68 69.80
N MET A 270 29.27 -26.40 70.14
CA MET A 270 29.32 -25.93 71.53
C MET A 270 28.05 -26.29 72.31
N LYS A 271 26.86 -26.21 71.68
CA LYS A 271 25.59 -26.65 72.28
C LYS A 271 25.59 -28.16 72.54
N ALA A 272 26.10 -28.96 71.62
CA ALA A 272 26.24 -30.40 71.80
C ALA A 272 27.19 -30.76 72.95
N ILE A 273 28.35 -30.06 73.03
CA ILE A 273 29.31 -30.21 74.14
C ILE A 273 28.67 -29.81 75.47
N LYS A 274 27.96 -28.67 75.51
CA LYS A 274 27.23 -28.23 76.70
C LYS A 274 26.20 -29.26 77.15
N ALA A 275 25.39 -29.78 76.22
CA ALA A 275 24.39 -30.81 76.51
C ALA A 275 25.03 -32.10 77.05
N HIS A 276 26.17 -32.52 76.50
CA HIS A 276 26.94 -33.65 77.00
C HIS A 276 27.40 -33.42 78.45
N PHE A 277 27.99 -32.25 78.76
CA PHE A 277 28.40 -31.93 80.12
C PHE A 277 27.23 -31.81 81.10
N THR A 278 26.09 -31.26 80.67
CA THR A 278 24.87 -31.21 81.49
C THR A 278 24.36 -32.61 81.81
N LYS A 279 24.38 -33.52 80.83
CA LYS A 279 24.01 -34.93 81.03
C LYS A 279 24.97 -35.63 82.00
N TRP A 280 26.28 -35.45 81.81
CA TRP A 280 27.30 -36.00 82.70
C TRP A 280 27.17 -35.49 84.14
N LEU A 281 26.92 -34.20 84.33
CA LEU A 281 26.64 -33.62 85.65
C LEU A 281 25.36 -34.17 86.27
N GLY A 282 24.31 -34.40 85.47
CA GLY A 282 23.07 -35.04 85.93
C GLY A 282 23.28 -36.50 86.37
N GLU A 283 24.05 -37.27 85.60
CA GLU A 283 24.42 -38.65 85.95
C GLU A 283 25.32 -38.71 87.20
N ALA A 284 26.25 -37.77 87.35
CA ALA A 284 27.08 -37.64 88.54
C ALA A 284 26.24 -37.27 89.77
N ALA A 285 25.31 -36.31 89.63
CA ALA A 285 24.38 -35.93 90.69
C ALA A 285 23.49 -37.11 91.12
N PHE A 286 22.96 -37.87 90.15
CA PHE A 286 22.19 -39.10 90.42
C PHE A 286 23.03 -40.13 91.18
N LYS A 287 24.28 -40.38 90.77
CA LYS A 287 25.19 -41.29 91.47
C LYS A 287 25.51 -40.83 92.89
N THR A 288 25.68 -39.53 93.13
CA THR A 288 25.87 -39.00 94.49
C THR A 288 24.61 -39.11 95.34
N GLU A 289 23.43 -38.91 94.76
CA GLU A 289 22.15 -39.10 95.47
C GLU A 289 21.91 -40.58 95.82
N GLU A 290 22.24 -41.50 94.91
CA GLU A 290 22.18 -42.94 95.13
C GLU A 290 23.18 -43.37 96.23
N ALA A 291 24.39 -42.82 96.23
CA ALA A 291 25.38 -43.07 97.27
C ALA A 291 24.92 -42.51 98.64
N GLU A 292 24.27 -41.35 98.68
CA GLU A 292 23.71 -40.78 99.91
C GLU A 292 22.51 -41.61 100.41
N LYS A 293 21.68 -42.16 99.50
CA LYS A 293 20.63 -43.14 99.85
C LYS A 293 21.22 -44.42 100.42
N GLN A 294 22.28 -44.97 99.82
CA GLN A 294 22.97 -46.14 100.37
C GLN A 294 23.61 -45.86 101.72
N LYS A 295 24.21 -44.68 101.91
CA LYS A 295 24.72 -44.22 103.21
C LYS A 295 23.60 -44.08 104.25
N GLY A 296 22.41 -43.63 103.86
CA GLY A 296 21.23 -43.57 104.72
C GLY A 296 20.64 -44.94 105.07
N ILE A 297 20.78 -45.94 104.19
CA ILE A 297 20.43 -47.34 104.48
C ILE A 297 21.45 -47.95 105.45
N LEU A 298 22.74 -47.82 105.14
CA LEU A 298 23.83 -48.31 105.99
C LEU A 298 23.82 -47.66 107.38
N LYS A 299 23.41 -46.38 107.49
CA LYS A 299 23.28 -45.71 108.78
C LYS A 299 22.11 -46.24 109.60
N ARG A 300 20.97 -46.54 108.98
CA ARG A 300 19.84 -47.22 109.63
C ARG A 300 20.20 -48.64 110.06
N GLU A 301 20.92 -49.38 109.22
CA GLU A 301 21.43 -50.71 109.57
C GLU A 301 22.42 -50.64 110.73
N LEU A 302 23.25 -49.59 110.81
CA LEU A 302 24.20 -49.38 111.90
C LEU A 302 23.50 -49.00 113.21
N ASP A 303 22.44 -48.19 113.14
CA ASP A 303 21.59 -47.87 114.30
C ASP A 303 20.80 -49.11 114.77
N GLU A 304 20.24 -49.92 113.85
CA GLU A 304 19.61 -51.21 114.17
C GLU A 304 20.60 -52.23 114.75
N LEU A 305 21.85 -52.24 114.25
CA LEU A 305 22.90 -53.10 114.79
C LEU A 305 23.34 -52.64 116.17
N ALA A 306 23.39 -51.32 116.42
CA ALA A 306 23.71 -50.73 117.72
C ALA A 306 22.63 -51.01 118.77
N ASP A 307 21.35 -50.95 118.39
CA ASP A 307 20.22 -51.31 119.27
C ASP A 307 20.21 -52.83 119.57
N GLN A 308 20.50 -53.67 118.57
CA GLN A 308 20.68 -55.11 118.77
C GLN A 308 21.92 -55.45 119.59
N LEU A 309 23.00 -54.67 119.51
CA LEU A 309 24.21 -54.80 120.33
C LEU A 309 23.94 -54.40 121.78
N THR A 310 23.18 -53.34 122.03
CA THR A 310 22.86 -52.89 123.39
C THR A 310 21.99 -53.93 124.13
N LEU A 311 20.99 -54.49 123.45
CA LEU A 311 20.16 -55.59 123.97
C LEU A 311 20.93 -56.91 124.16
N LYS A 312 21.94 -57.18 123.32
CA LYS A 312 22.82 -58.37 123.47
C LYS A 312 23.89 -58.17 124.54
N VAL A 313 24.41 -56.96 124.75
CA VAL A 313 25.41 -56.64 125.79
C VAL A 313 24.83 -56.82 127.20
N GLU A 314 23.57 -56.44 127.43
CA GLU A 314 22.88 -56.68 128.71
C GLU A 314 22.58 -58.19 128.95
N ALA A 315 22.28 -58.94 127.90
CA ALA A 315 22.07 -60.41 127.96
C ALA A 315 23.38 -61.22 128.04
N VAL A 316 24.50 -60.64 127.59
CA VAL A 316 25.85 -61.23 127.61
C VAL A 316 26.58 -60.94 128.93
N GLN A 317 26.35 -59.80 129.58
CA GLN A 317 26.89 -59.50 130.92
C GLN A 317 26.39 -60.47 132.02
N GLN A 318 25.21 -61.07 131.84
CA GLN A 318 24.66 -62.11 132.75
C GLN A 318 25.09 -63.54 132.38
N ARG A 319 25.65 -63.76 131.18
CA ARG A 319 26.21 -65.06 130.72
C ARG A 319 27.73 -65.14 130.84
N ILE A 320 28.44 -64.01 130.86
CA ILE A 320 29.90 -63.91 131.02
C ILE A 320 30.38 -64.47 132.36
N THR A 321 29.68 -64.22 133.48
CA THR A 321 30.02 -64.81 134.80
C THR A 321 29.85 -66.33 134.89
N LYS A 322 29.21 -66.96 133.90
CA LYS A 322 28.98 -68.41 133.84
C LYS A 322 29.89 -69.13 132.83
N VAL A 323 30.37 -68.43 131.79
CA VAL A 323 31.23 -68.98 130.71
C VAL A 323 32.73 -68.72 130.98
N GLU A 324 33.09 -67.81 131.89
CA GLU A 324 34.47 -67.60 132.37
C GLU A 324 35.10 -68.85 133.05
N ASN A 325 34.30 -69.84 133.46
CA ASN A 325 34.79 -71.09 134.06
C ASN A 325 34.93 -72.28 133.07
N GLU A 326 34.43 -72.18 131.84
CA GLU A 326 34.42 -73.30 130.88
C GLU A 326 35.21 -73.04 129.58
N LEU A 327 35.64 -71.79 129.33
CA LEU A 327 36.38 -71.41 128.12
C LEU A 327 37.92 -71.39 128.29
N LYS A 328 38.45 -72.24 129.19
CA LYS A 328 39.90 -72.45 129.37
C LYS A 328 40.46 -73.57 128.47
N ASP A 329 39.61 -74.37 127.82
CA ASP A 329 40.04 -75.63 127.19
C ASP A 329 39.82 -75.80 125.66
N GLU A 330 39.21 -74.85 124.92
CA GLU A 330 38.93 -75.05 123.47
C GLU A 330 39.46 -73.96 122.50
N GLN A 331 40.47 -73.19 122.91
CA GLN A 331 41.12 -72.13 122.12
C GLN A 331 42.29 -72.64 121.23
N LYS A 332 42.12 -73.71 120.44
CA LYS A 332 43.24 -74.19 119.58
C LYS A 332 42.97 -74.71 118.15
N ALA A 333 41.78 -74.58 117.55
CA ALA A 333 41.60 -75.17 116.21
C ALA A 333 40.61 -74.49 115.22
N LYS A 334 40.46 -73.15 115.21
CA LYS A 334 39.54 -72.52 114.23
C LYS A 334 39.99 -71.16 113.70
N SER A 335 41.18 -71.11 113.10
CA SER A 335 41.72 -69.91 112.44
C SER A 335 42.37 -70.22 111.08
N SER A 336 41.63 -70.81 110.13
CA SER A 336 42.16 -71.04 108.76
C SER A 336 41.15 -71.06 107.59
N LEU A 337 39.89 -70.61 107.74
CA LEU A 337 38.88 -70.81 106.68
C LEU A 337 38.00 -69.59 106.34
N SER A 338 38.59 -68.38 106.36
CA SER A 338 37.89 -67.14 106.00
C SER A 338 38.50 -66.38 104.80
N GLU A 339 39.52 -66.94 104.13
CA GLU A 339 40.27 -66.22 103.08
C GLU A 339 39.99 -66.72 101.63
N GLN A 340 39.22 -67.79 101.45
CA GLN A 340 38.93 -68.36 100.12
C GLN A 340 37.61 -67.83 99.48
N CYS A 341 36.66 -67.29 100.25
CA CYS A 341 35.40 -66.78 99.71
C CYS A 341 35.50 -65.38 99.06
N ALA A 342 36.54 -64.59 99.37
CA ALA A 342 36.70 -63.24 98.82
C ALA A 342 37.17 -63.24 97.35
N LYS A 343 37.95 -64.24 96.91
CA LYS A 343 38.54 -64.27 95.55
C LYS A 343 37.56 -64.72 94.45
N VAL A 344 36.51 -65.47 94.80
CA VAL A 344 35.52 -65.97 93.83
C VAL A 344 34.51 -64.89 93.45
N SER A 345 34.20 -63.95 94.35
CA SER A 345 33.22 -62.87 94.10
C SER A 345 33.72 -61.79 93.12
N ASP A 346 35.02 -61.51 93.11
CA ASP A 346 35.59 -60.46 92.24
C ASP A 346 35.65 -60.87 90.76
N ILE A 347 35.86 -62.17 90.47
CA ILE A 347 35.95 -62.71 89.10
C ILE A 347 34.58 -62.68 88.40
N PHE A 348 33.50 -63.02 89.09
CA PHE A 348 32.15 -62.96 88.51
C PHE A 348 31.63 -61.52 88.32
N SER A 349 32.10 -60.54 89.13
CA SER A 349 31.67 -59.15 88.99
C SER A 349 32.31 -58.44 87.78
N THR A 350 33.53 -58.84 87.40
CA THR A 350 34.21 -58.30 86.22
C THR A 350 33.61 -58.86 84.93
N GLN A 351 33.31 -60.16 84.89
CA GLN A 351 32.72 -60.82 83.71
C GLN A 351 31.30 -60.31 83.38
N ARG A 352 30.45 -60.06 84.39
CA ARG A 352 29.11 -59.47 84.19
C ARG A 352 29.15 -58.04 83.64
N LYS A 353 30.12 -57.22 84.06
CA LYS A 353 30.28 -55.85 83.55
C LYS A 353 30.73 -55.82 82.09
N GLU A 354 31.51 -56.81 81.65
CA GLU A 354 31.88 -56.97 80.24
C GLU A 354 30.69 -57.46 79.39
N GLU A 355 29.89 -58.41 79.90
CA GLU A 355 28.67 -58.88 79.23
C GLU A 355 27.61 -57.76 79.08
N ASP A 356 27.37 -56.97 80.13
CA ASP A 356 26.44 -55.84 80.09
C ASP A 356 26.91 -54.75 79.11
N LYS A 357 28.22 -54.50 79.00
CA LYS A 357 28.77 -53.61 77.97
C LYS A 357 28.56 -54.16 76.56
N MET A 358 28.75 -55.46 76.35
CA MET A 358 28.53 -56.12 75.06
C MET A 358 27.05 -56.06 74.64
N ILE A 359 26.13 -56.28 75.58
CA ILE A 359 24.68 -56.16 75.36
C ILE A 359 24.28 -54.71 75.04
N ALA A 360 24.85 -53.73 75.75
CA ALA A 360 24.61 -52.31 75.46
C ALA A 360 25.13 -51.90 74.07
N GLN A 361 26.30 -52.42 73.66
CA GLN A 361 26.83 -52.22 72.31
C GLN A 361 25.97 -52.89 71.23
N LEU A 362 25.48 -54.11 71.47
CA LEU A 362 24.57 -54.81 70.57
C LEU A 362 23.26 -54.02 70.37
N ASN A 363 22.67 -53.50 71.45
CA ASN A 363 21.45 -52.70 71.38
C ASN A 363 21.66 -51.35 70.68
N LEU A 364 22.82 -50.72 70.85
CA LEU A 364 23.18 -49.50 70.13
C LEU A 364 23.33 -49.75 68.63
N LEU A 365 24.02 -50.82 68.24
CA LEU A 365 24.18 -51.23 66.84
C LEU A 365 22.82 -51.59 66.22
N SER A 366 21.95 -52.28 66.97
CA SER A 366 20.60 -52.61 66.50
C SER A 366 19.75 -51.36 66.27
N LYS A 367 19.86 -50.35 67.14
CA LYS A 367 19.15 -49.06 66.96
C LYS A 367 19.68 -48.28 65.75
N GLN A 368 20.99 -48.23 65.56
CA GLN A 368 21.61 -47.61 64.38
C GLN A 368 21.21 -48.32 63.07
N LEU A 369 21.07 -49.64 63.11
CA LEU A 369 20.60 -50.43 61.97
C LEU A 369 19.13 -50.13 61.63
N GLU A 370 18.26 -49.99 62.64
CA GLU A 370 16.86 -49.59 62.48
C GLU A 370 16.72 -48.18 61.89
N GLU A 371 17.48 -47.21 62.42
CA GLU A 371 17.49 -45.82 61.90
C GLU A 371 17.99 -45.77 60.44
N SER A 372 18.99 -46.58 60.09
CA SER A 372 19.49 -46.72 58.72
C SER A 372 18.46 -47.36 57.79
N LYS A 373 17.74 -48.41 58.23
CA LYS A 373 16.65 -49.02 57.46
C LYS A 373 15.52 -48.04 57.19
N LYS A 374 15.07 -47.31 58.21
CA LYS A 374 14.01 -46.32 58.07
C LYS A 374 14.38 -45.23 57.06
N LYS A 375 15.63 -44.74 57.11
CA LYS A 375 16.14 -43.76 56.13
C LYS A 375 16.16 -44.33 54.72
N ASN A 376 16.58 -45.60 54.56
CA ASN A 376 16.59 -46.27 53.27
C ASN A 376 15.16 -46.44 52.70
N ASP A 377 14.16 -46.73 53.54
CA ASP A 377 12.76 -46.79 53.13
C ASP A 377 12.20 -45.42 52.70
N GLU A 378 12.57 -44.35 53.42
CA GLU A 378 12.25 -42.97 53.04
C GLU A 378 12.88 -42.59 51.69
N ASP A 379 14.14 -42.97 51.45
CA ASP A 379 14.84 -42.76 50.18
C ASP A 379 14.18 -43.55 49.03
N ILE A 380 13.72 -44.79 49.28
CA ILE A 380 12.98 -45.59 48.28
C ILE A 380 11.67 -44.91 47.89
N LEU A 381 10.92 -44.37 48.85
CA LEU A 381 9.67 -43.63 48.58
C LEU A 381 9.94 -42.34 47.79
N PHE A 382 11.02 -41.61 48.13
CA PHE A 382 11.43 -40.43 47.39
C PHE A 382 11.82 -40.78 45.94
N ILE A 383 12.58 -41.84 45.74
CA ILE A 383 12.94 -42.35 44.41
C ILE A 383 11.69 -42.74 43.60
N ALA A 384 10.69 -43.38 44.23
CA ALA A 384 9.44 -43.73 43.57
C ALA A 384 8.66 -42.47 43.13
N LYS A 385 8.62 -41.43 43.97
CA LYS A 385 8.02 -40.13 43.63
C LYS A 385 8.73 -39.46 42.46
N CYS A 386 10.07 -39.38 42.50
CA CYS A 386 10.85 -38.81 41.38
C CYS A 386 10.65 -39.61 40.08
N LYS A 387 10.55 -40.94 40.13
CA LYS A 387 10.23 -41.76 38.95
C LYS A 387 8.86 -41.45 38.36
N TYR A 388 7.86 -41.21 39.19
CA TYR A 388 6.53 -40.80 38.75
C TYR A 388 6.56 -39.41 38.07
N GLU A 389 7.23 -38.44 38.68
CA GLU A 389 7.39 -37.09 38.12
C GLU A 389 8.15 -37.11 36.78
N ILE A 390 9.23 -37.89 36.68
CA ILE A 390 9.98 -38.08 35.41
C ILE A 390 9.08 -38.68 34.33
N LYS A 391 8.22 -39.65 34.68
CA LYS A 391 7.27 -40.25 33.73
C LYS A 391 6.23 -39.22 33.27
N ASN A 392 5.74 -38.38 34.17
CA ASN A 392 4.79 -37.32 33.83
C ASN A 392 5.42 -36.25 32.92
N MET A 393 6.62 -35.76 33.27
CA MET A 393 7.36 -34.81 32.43
C MET A 393 7.68 -35.39 31.05
N LYS A 394 8.02 -36.68 30.94
CA LYS A 394 8.20 -37.36 29.64
C LYS A 394 6.91 -37.46 28.82
N ASN A 395 5.75 -37.41 29.46
CA ASN A 395 4.46 -37.41 28.76
C ASN A 395 4.11 -36.00 28.27
N GLU A 396 4.32 -34.98 29.10
CA GLU A 396 4.16 -33.57 28.73
C GLU A 396 5.12 -33.17 27.60
N MET A 397 6.38 -33.61 27.64
CA MET A 397 7.32 -33.39 26.53
C MET A 397 6.83 -34.02 25.22
N ARG A 398 6.24 -35.22 25.27
CA ARG A 398 5.67 -35.86 24.08
C ARG A 398 4.49 -35.07 23.53
N GLN A 399 3.57 -34.63 24.39
CA GLN A 399 2.43 -33.80 23.99
C GLN A 399 2.87 -32.46 23.38
N LEU A 400 3.87 -31.81 23.96
CA LEU A 400 4.45 -30.58 23.41
C LEU A 400 5.15 -30.83 22.07
N GLN A 401 5.82 -31.97 21.92
CA GLN A 401 6.49 -32.34 20.68
C GLN A 401 5.46 -32.64 19.57
N ASP A 402 4.36 -33.33 19.88
CA ASP A 402 3.25 -33.57 18.95
C ASP A 402 2.56 -32.25 18.56
N ALA A 403 2.32 -31.36 19.53
CA ALA A 403 1.77 -30.03 19.25
C ALA A 403 2.70 -29.20 18.36
N ASN A 404 4.02 -29.31 18.54
CA ASN A 404 5.00 -28.61 17.71
C ASN A 404 5.05 -29.17 16.28
N ILE A 405 4.89 -30.49 16.09
CA ILE A 405 4.77 -31.11 14.77
C ILE A 405 3.52 -30.59 14.05
N ILE A 406 2.37 -30.58 14.72
CA ILE A 406 1.11 -30.06 14.16
C ILE A 406 1.26 -28.57 13.80
N ASN A 407 1.91 -27.78 14.65
CA ASN A 407 2.09 -26.35 14.41
C ASN A 407 3.07 -26.08 13.26
N ALA A 408 4.12 -26.91 13.11
CA ALA A 408 5.04 -26.86 11.98
C ALA A 408 4.33 -27.18 10.65
N ASP A 409 3.47 -28.21 10.63
CA ASP A 409 2.67 -28.56 9.45
C ASP A 409 1.66 -27.46 9.08
N MET A 410 1.00 -26.86 10.07
CA MET A 410 0.11 -25.70 9.86
C MET A 410 0.85 -24.48 9.32
N SER A 411 2.06 -24.22 9.82
CA SER A 411 2.92 -23.13 9.35
C SER A 411 3.38 -23.38 7.92
N LYS A 412 3.75 -24.62 7.58
CA LYS A 412 4.11 -25.02 6.22
C LYS A 412 2.95 -24.84 5.24
N LYS A 413 1.75 -25.26 5.63
CA LYS A 413 0.55 -25.09 4.79
C LYS A 413 0.21 -23.61 4.56
N SER A 414 0.37 -22.79 5.59
CA SER A 414 0.19 -21.33 5.48
C SER A 414 1.22 -20.68 4.56
N LEU A 415 2.47 -21.16 4.57
CA LEU A 415 3.52 -20.73 3.64
C LEU A 415 3.18 -21.11 2.19
N GLU A 416 2.74 -22.35 1.96
CA GLU A 416 2.33 -22.82 0.62
C GLU A 416 1.14 -21.98 0.08
N ASP A 417 0.16 -21.63 0.93
CA ASP A 417 -0.95 -20.76 0.55
C ASP A 417 -0.48 -19.34 0.21
N LEU A 418 0.45 -18.77 0.99
CA LEU A 418 1.04 -17.45 0.72
C LEU A 418 1.89 -17.43 -0.56
N GLU A 419 2.64 -18.50 -0.82
CA GLU A 419 3.37 -18.67 -2.08
C GLU A 419 2.42 -18.76 -3.27
N GLY A 420 1.30 -19.48 -3.12
CA GLY A 420 0.23 -19.53 -4.12
C GLY A 420 -0.41 -18.16 -4.39
N GLN A 421 -0.64 -17.35 -3.35
CA GLN A 421 -1.13 -15.98 -3.49
C GLN A 421 -0.10 -15.07 -4.16
N LEU A 422 1.18 -15.19 -3.81
CA LEU A 422 2.27 -14.43 -4.43
C LEU A 422 2.42 -14.78 -5.91
N ALA A 423 2.25 -16.05 -6.30
CA ALA A 423 2.28 -16.46 -7.70
C ALA A 423 1.11 -15.85 -8.49
N LYS A 424 -0.09 -15.83 -7.92
CA LYS A 424 -1.26 -15.14 -8.53
C LYS A 424 -1.02 -13.64 -8.68
N GLU A 425 -0.46 -13.01 -7.66
CA GLU A 425 -0.17 -11.57 -7.67
C GLU A 425 0.96 -11.20 -8.67
N LYS A 426 1.95 -12.08 -8.85
CA LYS A 426 2.96 -11.92 -9.91
C LYS A 426 2.34 -11.99 -11.30
N LEU A 427 1.35 -12.86 -11.51
CA LEU A 427 0.63 -12.99 -12.78
C LEU A 427 -0.26 -11.76 -13.05
N THR A 428 -0.96 -11.23 -12.04
CA THR A 428 -1.75 -10.00 -12.18
C THR A 428 -0.84 -8.80 -12.44
N ARG A 429 0.30 -8.71 -11.77
CA ARG A 429 1.30 -7.65 -11.99
C ARG A 429 1.83 -7.62 -13.42
N SER A 430 2.16 -8.77 -14.00
CA SER A 430 2.65 -8.83 -15.39
C SER A 430 1.58 -8.38 -16.39
N VAL A 431 0.30 -8.71 -16.14
CA VAL A 431 -0.83 -8.21 -16.94
C VAL A 431 -0.99 -6.69 -16.82
N PHE A 432 -0.87 -6.13 -15.61
CA PHE A 432 -0.92 -4.67 -15.42
C PHE A 432 0.28 -3.95 -16.03
N GLU A 433 1.47 -4.53 -15.99
CA GLU A 433 2.66 -3.98 -16.64
C GLU A 433 2.51 -3.99 -18.17
N ALA A 434 1.94 -5.04 -18.76
CA ALA A 434 1.60 -5.09 -20.18
C ALA A 434 0.56 -4.02 -20.54
N LYS A 435 -0.50 -3.84 -19.73
CA LYS A 435 -1.48 -2.74 -19.92
C LYS A 435 -0.83 -1.37 -19.84
N ARG A 436 0.05 -1.15 -18.85
CA ARG A 436 0.79 0.11 -18.68
C ARG A 436 1.70 0.40 -19.87
N ALA A 437 2.40 -0.62 -20.39
CA ALA A 437 3.23 -0.49 -21.59
C ALA A 437 2.38 -0.09 -22.81
N ASN A 438 1.21 -0.72 -22.97
CA ASN A 438 0.30 -0.44 -24.08
C ASN A 438 -0.29 0.99 -24.01
N ILE A 439 -0.69 1.44 -22.81
CA ILE A 439 -1.12 2.83 -22.56
C ILE A 439 0.03 3.81 -22.86
N THR A 440 1.25 3.50 -22.41
CA THR A 440 2.42 4.35 -22.65
C THR A 440 2.73 4.48 -24.14
N GLN A 441 2.57 3.41 -24.91
CA GLN A 441 2.74 3.41 -26.35
C GLN A 441 1.64 4.22 -27.06
N SER A 442 0.39 4.08 -26.63
CA SER A 442 -0.74 4.89 -27.12
C SER A 442 -0.58 6.38 -26.82
N LEU A 443 0.00 6.72 -25.67
CA LEU A 443 0.30 8.10 -25.28
C LEU A 443 1.43 8.71 -26.12
N LYS A 444 2.42 7.89 -26.54
CA LYS A 444 3.47 8.32 -27.46
C LYS A 444 2.91 8.60 -28.84
N SER A 445 2.13 7.68 -29.42
CA SER A 445 1.51 7.90 -30.74
C SER A 445 0.62 9.14 -30.74
N LEU A 446 -0.20 9.34 -29.71
CA LEU A 446 -1.05 10.53 -29.59
C LEU A 446 -0.24 11.83 -29.50
N LYS A 447 0.93 11.81 -28.84
CA LYS A 447 1.83 12.97 -28.79
C LYS A 447 2.48 13.24 -30.14
N GLU A 448 2.89 12.21 -30.87
CA GLU A 448 3.40 12.33 -32.24
C GLU A 448 2.31 12.95 -33.15
N ASP A 449 1.08 12.42 -33.10
CA ASP A 449 -0.05 12.90 -33.89
C ASP A 449 -0.40 14.36 -33.55
N HIS A 450 -0.41 14.71 -32.26
CA HIS A 450 -0.64 16.07 -31.82
C HIS A 450 0.48 17.02 -32.29
N TRP A 451 1.74 16.57 -32.26
CA TRP A 451 2.87 17.35 -32.75
C TRP A 451 2.76 17.62 -34.26
N VAL A 452 2.38 16.61 -35.05
CA VAL A 452 2.11 16.77 -36.50
C VAL A 452 0.98 17.78 -36.72
N PHE A 453 -0.14 17.65 -35.99
CA PHE A 453 -1.26 18.59 -36.08
C PHE A 453 -0.85 20.04 -35.77
N VAL A 454 -0.06 20.26 -34.71
CA VAL A 454 0.43 21.59 -34.33
C VAL A 454 1.37 22.15 -35.39
N LYS A 455 2.23 21.32 -35.99
CA LYS A 455 3.12 21.73 -37.07
C LYS A 455 2.34 22.16 -38.31
N ASP A 456 1.32 21.41 -38.69
CA ASP A 456 0.46 21.72 -39.84
C ASP A 456 -0.34 23.01 -39.60
N MET A 457 -0.90 23.18 -38.40
CA MET A 457 -1.64 24.38 -38.03
C MET A 457 -0.75 25.63 -38.01
N ASN A 458 0.49 25.52 -37.50
CA ASN A 458 1.46 26.61 -37.56
C ASN A 458 1.86 26.96 -39.00
N SER A 459 1.96 25.97 -39.91
CA SER A 459 2.23 26.23 -41.33
C SER A 459 1.07 26.98 -42.02
N ALA A 460 -0.18 26.64 -41.67
CA ALA A 460 -1.38 27.31 -42.17
C ALA A 460 -1.50 28.75 -41.65
N ILE A 461 -1.14 28.99 -40.39
CA ILE A 461 -1.05 30.34 -39.80
C ILE A 461 0.00 31.19 -40.53
N LEU A 462 1.17 30.63 -40.83
CA LEU A 462 2.21 31.34 -41.58
C LEU A 462 1.77 31.68 -43.02
N GLN A 463 1.03 30.79 -43.69
CA GLN A 463 0.47 31.06 -45.01
C GLN A 463 -0.60 32.16 -44.98
N THR A 464 -1.51 32.14 -43.99
CA THR A 464 -2.55 33.16 -43.85
C THR A 464 -1.96 34.53 -43.48
N GLN A 465 -0.92 34.58 -42.64
CA GLN A 465 -0.18 35.82 -42.37
C GLN A 465 0.51 36.38 -43.61
N LYS A 466 1.09 35.52 -44.46
CA LYS A 466 1.67 35.94 -45.74
C LYS A 466 0.61 36.51 -46.68
N ARG A 467 -0.56 35.86 -46.78
CA ARG A 467 -1.70 36.33 -47.58
C ARG A 467 -2.26 37.65 -47.07
N TYR A 468 -2.31 37.84 -45.76
CA TYR A 468 -2.72 39.11 -45.14
C TYR A 468 -1.77 40.26 -45.51
N GLY A 469 -0.45 39.99 -45.55
CA GLY A 469 0.55 40.98 -45.99
C GLY A 469 0.49 41.32 -47.49
N GLU A 470 -0.05 40.43 -48.33
CA GLU A 470 -0.30 40.71 -49.75
C GLU A 470 -1.54 41.61 -49.93
N LEU A 471 -2.63 41.33 -49.21
CA LEU A 471 -3.86 42.13 -49.23
C LEU A 471 -3.63 43.56 -48.72
N LEU A 472 -2.79 43.74 -47.70
CA LEU A 472 -2.42 45.07 -47.19
C LEU A 472 -1.63 45.91 -48.22
N LYS A 473 -0.98 45.26 -49.20
CA LYS A 473 -0.28 45.93 -50.31
C LYS A 473 -1.22 46.24 -51.48
N GLU A 474 -2.30 45.48 -51.66
CA GLU A 474 -3.38 45.78 -52.62
C GLU A 474 -4.24 46.96 -52.14
N GLU A 475 -4.55 47.02 -50.85
CA GLU A 475 -5.29 48.14 -50.24
C GLU A 475 -4.57 49.48 -50.45
N LYS A 476 -3.24 49.51 -50.27
CA LYS A 476 -2.41 50.70 -50.55
C LYS A 476 -2.39 51.11 -52.02
N LYS A 477 -2.68 50.22 -52.97
CA LYS A 477 -2.73 50.55 -54.41
C LYS A 477 -4.07 51.11 -54.85
N LEU A 478 -5.15 50.84 -54.09
CA LEU A 478 -6.50 51.35 -54.37
C LEU A 478 -6.75 52.75 -53.80
N GLN A 479 -5.93 53.21 -52.85
CA GLN A 479 -6.02 54.55 -52.27
C GLN A 479 -5.46 55.69 -53.15
N ASP A 480 -4.82 55.39 -54.29
CA ASP A 480 -4.18 56.38 -55.17
C ASP A 480 -5.03 56.79 -56.41
N HIS A 481 -6.34 56.48 -56.46
CA HIS A 481 -7.20 56.90 -57.58
C HIS A 481 -7.91 58.24 -57.33
N GLU A 482 -7.41 59.28 -57.99
CA GLU A 482 -7.75 60.71 -57.87
C GLU A 482 -9.04 61.15 -58.60
N LEU A 483 -10.03 60.27 -58.78
CA LEU A 483 -11.27 60.53 -59.56
C LEU A 483 -12.56 60.55 -58.73
N LEU A 484 -12.51 60.26 -57.43
CA LEU A 484 -13.69 60.14 -56.57
C LEU A 484 -14.21 61.49 -56.02
N ASN A 485 -13.42 62.56 -56.10
CA ASN A 485 -13.78 63.86 -55.52
C ASN A 485 -14.60 64.78 -56.44
N LEU A 486 -14.66 64.51 -57.74
CA LEU A 486 -15.40 65.35 -58.70
C LEU A 486 -16.88 64.97 -58.83
N VAL A 487 -17.25 63.72 -58.51
CA VAL A 487 -18.64 63.22 -58.60
C VAL A 487 -19.50 63.65 -57.40
N ILE A 488 -18.86 64.03 -56.29
CA ILE A 488 -19.56 64.42 -55.05
C ILE A 488 -20.19 65.82 -55.16
N GLU A 489 -19.61 66.71 -55.97
CA GLU A 489 -20.15 68.07 -56.15
C GLU A 489 -21.39 68.10 -57.06
N GLU A 490 -21.50 67.17 -58.02
CA GLU A 490 -22.62 67.12 -58.98
C GLU A 490 -23.91 66.53 -58.35
N LEU A 491 -23.77 65.59 -57.41
CA LEU A 491 -24.90 64.98 -56.67
C LEU A 491 -25.51 65.89 -55.59
N THR A 492 -24.84 67.00 -55.23
CA THR A 492 -25.34 67.92 -54.20
C THR A 492 -26.44 68.85 -54.75
N GLU A 493 -26.52 69.01 -56.08
CA GLU A 493 -27.50 69.88 -56.75
C GLU A 493 -28.84 69.17 -57.03
N GLU A 494 -28.82 67.85 -57.27
CA GLU A 494 -30.03 67.02 -57.44
C GLU A 494 -30.81 66.80 -56.14
N LEU A 495 -30.13 66.78 -54.98
CA LEU A 495 -30.74 66.62 -53.65
C LEU A 495 -31.70 67.78 -53.27
N ARG A 496 -31.64 68.92 -53.94
CA ARG A 496 -32.54 70.06 -53.70
C ARG A 496 -33.92 69.87 -54.34
N ASN A 497 -34.06 68.97 -55.32
CA ASN A 497 -35.31 68.76 -56.04
C ASN A 497 -36.15 67.59 -55.47
N THR A 498 -35.57 66.72 -54.65
CA THR A 498 -36.23 65.55 -54.03
C THR A 498 -36.95 65.83 -52.70
N GLU A 499 -36.76 67.01 -52.11
CA GLU A 499 -37.42 67.49 -50.87
C GLU A 499 -38.97 67.58 -50.99
N LYS A 500 -39.51 67.49 -52.22
CA LYS A 500 -40.96 67.44 -52.48
C LYS A 500 -41.55 66.02 -52.44
N GLU A 501 -40.75 64.97 -52.65
CA GLU A 501 -41.18 63.56 -52.55
C GLU A 501 -41.16 63.05 -51.09
N GLU A 502 -40.41 63.72 -50.22
CA GLU A 502 -40.25 63.41 -48.80
C GLU A 502 -41.57 63.43 -48.00
N LYS A 503 -42.55 64.24 -48.43
CA LYS A 503 -43.89 64.30 -47.80
C LYS A 503 -44.75 63.06 -48.05
N LEU A 504 -44.43 62.23 -49.05
CA LEU A 504 -45.09 60.94 -49.30
C LEU A 504 -44.41 59.80 -48.51
N VAL A 505 -43.10 59.90 -48.31
CA VAL A 505 -42.28 58.93 -47.56
C VAL A 505 -42.50 59.05 -46.05
N GLU A 506 -42.79 60.25 -45.53
CA GLU A 506 -43.15 60.48 -44.11
C GLU A 506 -44.41 59.70 -43.69
N ALA A 507 -45.35 59.47 -44.62
CA ALA A 507 -46.54 58.65 -44.40
C ALA A 507 -46.22 57.13 -44.37
N ASN A 508 -45.21 56.67 -45.11
CA ASN A 508 -44.74 55.28 -45.06
C ASN A 508 -43.91 54.98 -43.80
N TYR A 509 -43.06 55.91 -43.36
CA TYR A 509 -42.33 55.75 -42.10
C TYR A 509 -43.23 55.71 -40.86
N LYS A 510 -44.40 56.36 -40.90
CA LYS A 510 -45.41 56.25 -39.83
C LYS A 510 -46.03 54.84 -39.73
N ASN A 511 -46.17 54.13 -40.85
CA ASN A 511 -46.62 52.74 -40.88
C ASN A 511 -45.49 51.75 -40.51
N GLU A 512 -44.24 52.04 -40.86
CA GLU A 512 -43.07 51.24 -40.42
C GLU A 512 -42.80 51.39 -38.92
N LEU A 513 -42.96 52.59 -38.35
CA LEU A 513 -42.90 52.80 -36.89
C LEU A 513 -43.95 51.99 -36.14
N GLN A 514 -45.15 51.80 -36.72
CA GLN A 514 -46.19 50.97 -36.14
C GLN A 514 -45.85 49.46 -36.21
N LYS A 515 -45.14 49.02 -37.26
CA LYS A 515 -44.57 47.66 -37.35
C LYS A 515 -43.43 47.44 -36.33
N PHE A 516 -42.49 48.39 -36.23
CA PHE A 516 -41.42 48.30 -35.24
C PHE A 516 -41.93 48.32 -33.81
N SER A 517 -43.01 49.08 -33.52
CA SER A 517 -43.68 49.03 -32.22
C SER A 517 -44.25 47.63 -31.90
N SER A 518 -44.80 46.92 -32.90
CA SER A 518 -45.29 45.54 -32.72
C SER A 518 -44.17 44.50 -32.61
N GLU A 519 -43.03 44.72 -33.27
CA GLU A 519 -41.83 43.90 -33.11
C GLU A 519 -41.14 44.15 -31.77
N GLU A 520 -41.14 45.38 -31.27
CA GLU A 520 -40.63 45.73 -29.93
C GLU A 520 -41.47 45.07 -28.83
N GLU A 521 -42.79 45.03 -28.97
CA GLU A 521 -43.69 44.28 -28.08
C GLU A 521 -43.42 42.76 -28.12
N SER A 522 -43.19 42.20 -29.31
CA SER A 522 -42.82 40.77 -29.47
C SER A 522 -41.44 40.45 -28.86
N ILE A 523 -40.46 41.35 -29.04
CA ILE A 523 -39.10 41.21 -28.49
C ILE A 523 -39.12 41.37 -26.96
N THR A 524 -39.90 42.31 -26.42
CA THR A 524 -40.05 42.47 -24.97
C THR A 524 -40.79 41.28 -24.34
N GLN A 525 -41.75 40.69 -25.03
CA GLN A 525 -42.40 39.44 -24.61
C GLN A 525 -41.42 38.24 -24.64
N CYS A 526 -40.63 38.08 -25.71
CA CYS A 526 -39.61 37.03 -25.79
C CYS A 526 -38.50 37.22 -24.72
N ARG A 527 -38.13 38.47 -24.42
CA ARG A 527 -37.14 38.80 -23.40
C ARG A 527 -37.64 38.47 -21.99
N THR A 528 -38.91 38.74 -21.69
CA THR A 528 -39.52 38.40 -20.38
C THR A 528 -39.65 36.88 -20.19
N GLU A 529 -39.96 36.11 -21.25
CA GLU A 529 -39.92 34.64 -21.21
C GLU A 529 -38.51 34.09 -21.00
N ARG A 530 -37.49 34.67 -21.66
CA ARG A 530 -36.08 34.33 -21.47
C ARG A 530 -35.61 34.63 -20.05
N GLU A 531 -36.07 35.73 -19.47
CA GLU A 531 -35.75 36.18 -18.11
C GLU A 531 -36.41 35.29 -17.05
N GLN A 532 -37.62 34.77 -17.32
CA GLN A 532 -38.25 33.73 -16.49
C GLN A 532 -37.52 32.38 -16.58
N GLN A 533 -37.05 31.97 -17.76
CA GLN A 533 -36.21 30.77 -17.92
C GLN A 533 -34.87 30.90 -17.19
N LEU A 534 -34.24 32.08 -17.24
CA LEU A 534 -32.99 32.35 -16.51
C LEU A 534 -33.21 32.29 -15.00
N LYS A 535 -34.29 32.85 -14.46
CA LYS A 535 -34.64 32.71 -13.03
C LYS A 535 -34.84 31.26 -12.60
N LEU A 536 -35.45 30.42 -13.45
CA LEU A 536 -35.56 28.99 -13.18
C LEU A 536 -34.19 28.30 -13.16
N GLN A 537 -33.30 28.62 -14.11
CA GLN A 537 -31.92 28.09 -14.12
C GLN A 537 -31.08 28.58 -12.94
N GLU A 538 -31.26 29.82 -12.52
CA GLU A 538 -30.59 30.42 -11.36
C GLU A 538 -31.00 29.70 -10.06
N SER A 539 -32.30 29.41 -9.89
CA SER A 539 -32.78 28.60 -8.77
C SER A 539 -32.26 27.14 -8.79
N ALA A 540 -32.03 26.58 -9.98
CA ALA A 540 -31.41 25.26 -10.15
C ALA A 540 -29.90 25.26 -9.84
N LEU A 541 -29.21 26.37 -10.13
CA LEU A 541 -27.80 26.57 -9.77
C LEU A 541 -27.64 26.78 -8.26
N GLU A 542 -28.55 27.52 -7.62
CA GLU A 542 -28.54 27.74 -6.16
C GLU A 542 -28.79 26.44 -5.38
N THR A 543 -29.60 25.52 -5.92
CA THR A 543 -29.76 24.15 -5.39
C THR A 543 -28.54 23.26 -5.64
N LEU A 544 -27.82 23.42 -6.75
CA LEU A 544 -26.55 22.74 -7.02
C LEU A 544 -25.41 23.24 -6.14
N GLU A 545 -25.35 24.54 -5.89
CA GLU A 545 -24.34 25.17 -5.03
C GLU A 545 -24.53 24.79 -3.56
N SER A 546 -25.78 24.70 -3.10
CA SER A 546 -26.07 24.16 -1.76
C SER A 546 -25.73 22.67 -1.62
N GLN A 547 -25.93 21.85 -2.67
CA GLN A 547 -25.45 20.45 -2.68
C GLN A 547 -23.92 20.36 -2.68
N PHE A 548 -23.24 21.21 -3.44
CA PHE A 548 -21.78 21.29 -3.46
C PHE A 548 -21.20 21.69 -2.09
N ASN A 549 -21.83 22.66 -1.43
CA ASN A 549 -21.45 23.07 -0.07
C ASN A 549 -21.68 21.93 0.94
N LEU A 550 -22.77 21.17 0.81
CA LEU A 550 -23.03 20.00 1.64
C LEU A 550 -21.95 18.91 1.44
N GLU A 551 -21.51 18.67 0.21
CA GLU A 551 -20.41 17.72 -0.04
C GLU A 551 -19.04 18.24 0.41
N CYS A 552 -18.78 19.55 0.30
CA CYS A 552 -17.58 20.14 0.90
C CYS A 552 -17.53 19.93 2.42
N LEU A 553 -18.67 20.07 3.11
CA LEU A 553 -18.78 19.80 4.55
C LEU A 553 -18.59 18.32 4.88
N LYS A 554 -19.16 17.40 4.10
CA LYS A 554 -18.89 15.95 4.26
C LYS A 554 -17.43 15.61 4.01
N HIS A 555 -16.80 16.21 3.00
CA HIS A 555 -15.38 16.01 2.72
C HIS A 555 -14.50 16.52 3.86
N GLN A 556 -14.81 17.68 4.44
CA GLN A 556 -14.13 18.17 5.65
C GLN A 556 -14.33 17.23 6.85
N SER A 557 -15.54 16.72 7.05
CA SER A 557 -15.85 15.74 8.11
C SER A 557 -15.03 14.46 7.94
N LEU A 558 -14.98 13.89 6.73
CA LEU A 558 -14.16 12.73 6.41
C LEU A 558 -12.67 13.01 6.59
N LYS A 559 -12.19 14.20 6.22
CA LYS A 559 -10.81 14.61 6.43
C LYS A 559 -10.45 14.67 7.92
N SER A 560 -11.36 15.18 8.76
CA SER A 560 -11.21 15.16 10.23
C SER A 560 -11.14 13.74 10.78
N GLN A 561 -12.00 12.84 10.29
CA GLN A 561 -11.97 11.43 10.69
C GLN A 561 -10.68 10.71 10.26
N ILE A 562 -10.15 11.01 9.06
CA ILE A 562 -8.87 10.46 8.60
C ILE A 562 -7.73 10.91 9.52
N THR A 563 -7.67 12.19 9.90
CA THR A 563 -6.65 12.67 10.84
C THR A 563 -6.80 12.04 12.23
N GLU A 564 -8.02 11.76 12.67
CA GLU A 564 -8.29 11.03 13.92
C GLU A 564 -7.83 9.57 13.83
N PHE A 565 -8.07 8.88 12.71
CA PHE A 565 -7.55 7.52 12.51
C PHE A 565 -6.01 7.48 12.38
N GLU A 566 -5.38 8.49 11.77
CA GLU A 566 -3.92 8.59 11.71
C GLU A 566 -3.29 8.81 13.10
N THR A 567 -3.92 9.63 13.95
CA THR A 567 -3.47 9.81 15.34
C THR A 567 -3.67 8.56 16.19
N GLN A 568 -4.81 7.87 16.05
CA GLN A 568 -5.05 6.58 16.72
C GLN A 568 -4.07 5.50 16.26
N LYS A 569 -3.77 5.43 14.96
CA LYS A 569 -2.75 4.54 14.41
C LYS A 569 -1.37 4.83 15.01
N SER A 570 -0.98 6.10 15.10
CA SER A 570 0.29 6.51 15.69
C SER A 570 0.38 6.14 17.18
N GLN A 571 -0.71 6.27 17.92
CA GLN A 571 -0.79 5.83 19.33
C GLN A 571 -0.69 4.30 19.46
N LEU A 572 -1.35 3.54 18.58
CA LEU A 572 -1.26 2.08 18.55
C LEU A 572 0.15 1.61 18.19
N GLU A 573 0.82 2.24 17.23
CA GLU A 573 2.21 1.93 16.87
C GLU A 573 3.17 2.17 18.05
N LEU A 574 3.00 3.27 18.78
CA LEU A 574 3.77 3.54 20.00
C LEU A 574 3.51 2.48 21.08
N SER A 575 2.25 2.09 21.29
CA SER A 575 1.88 1.06 22.26
C SER A 575 2.45 -0.32 21.88
N ILE A 576 2.40 -0.70 20.60
CA ILE A 576 3.03 -1.93 20.10
C ILE A 576 4.54 -1.90 20.34
N GLN A 577 5.19 -0.77 20.07
CA GLN A 577 6.63 -0.63 20.28
C GLN A 577 7.03 -0.74 21.75
N GLU A 578 6.20 -0.19 22.65
CA GLU A 578 6.35 -0.30 24.10
C GLU A 578 6.16 -1.75 24.57
N VAL A 579 5.15 -2.46 24.06
CA VAL A 579 4.94 -3.89 24.34
C VAL A 579 6.09 -4.75 23.81
N ILE A 580 6.67 -4.42 22.64
CA ILE A 580 7.86 -5.11 22.12
C ILE A 580 9.05 -4.92 23.05
N GLN A 581 9.28 -3.69 23.55
CA GLN A 581 10.36 -3.43 24.51
C GLN A 581 10.14 -4.16 25.84
N GLN A 582 8.91 -4.16 26.36
CA GLN A 582 8.56 -4.91 27.58
C GLN A 582 8.71 -6.42 27.40
N SER A 583 8.29 -6.95 26.24
CA SER A 583 8.46 -8.37 25.90
C SER A 583 9.94 -8.74 25.81
N ALA A 584 10.77 -7.92 25.17
CA ALA A 584 12.21 -8.12 25.12
C ALA A 584 12.86 -8.08 26.52
N ALA A 585 12.45 -7.15 27.37
CA ALA A 585 12.90 -7.06 28.76
C ALA A 585 12.48 -8.27 29.61
N LEU A 586 11.36 -8.93 29.30
CA LEU A 586 10.92 -10.17 29.95
C LEU A 586 11.60 -11.43 29.39
N ILE A 587 12.04 -11.40 28.13
CA ILE A 587 12.75 -12.52 27.49
C ILE A 587 14.21 -12.59 27.96
N GLN A 588 14.87 -11.45 28.20
CA GLN A 588 16.27 -11.41 28.58
C GLN A 588 16.60 -12.20 29.87
N PRO A 589 15.85 -12.07 30.99
CA PRO A 589 16.06 -12.88 32.19
C PRO A 589 15.83 -14.37 31.96
N LYS A 590 14.89 -14.74 31.08
CA LYS A 590 14.60 -16.14 30.73
C LYS A 590 15.78 -16.78 29.99
N ASP A 591 16.41 -16.04 29.09
CA ASP A 591 17.58 -16.53 28.36
C ASP A 591 18.85 -16.57 29.24
N ASP A 592 18.96 -15.65 30.21
CA ASP A 592 19.99 -15.72 31.25
C ASP A 592 19.82 -16.95 32.15
N LEU A 593 18.59 -17.23 32.59
CA LEU A 593 18.25 -18.44 33.34
C LEU A 593 18.53 -19.72 32.54
N LYS A 594 18.25 -19.73 31.22
CA LYS A 594 18.63 -20.87 30.36
C LYS A 594 20.15 -21.06 30.32
N ARG A 595 20.93 -19.98 30.19
CA ARG A 595 22.40 -20.06 30.20
C ARG A 595 22.94 -20.56 31.55
N GLN A 596 22.36 -20.09 32.65
CA GLN A 596 22.68 -20.59 34.00
C GLN A 596 22.29 -22.07 34.16
N LEU A 597 21.14 -22.50 33.63
CA LEU A 597 20.71 -23.89 33.67
C LEU A 597 21.64 -24.80 32.86
N VAL A 598 22.08 -24.36 31.67
CA VAL A 598 23.03 -25.10 30.83
C VAL A 598 24.38 -25.25 31.53
N THR A 599 24.90 -24.18 32.12
CA THR A 599 26.17 -24.22 32.87
C THR A 599 26.06 -25.08 34.13
N LEU A 600 24.95 -25.00 34.87
CA LEU A 600 24.70 -25.84 36.05
C LEU A 600 24.58 -27.32 35.67
N ARG A 601 23.85 -27.65 34.60
CA ARG A 601 23.76 -29.01 34.05
C ARG A 601 25.14 -29.53 33.61
N GLY A 602 25.96 -28.69 32.99
CA GLY A 602 27.33 -29.01 32.63
C GLY A 602 28.18 -29.36 33.85
N ARG A 603 28.11 -28.55 34.92
CA ARG A 603 28.81 -28.81 36.18
C ARG A 603 28.35 -30.11 36.85
N HIS A 604 27.05 -30.37 36.89
CA HIS A 604 26.52 -31.63 37.44
C HIS A 604 26.95 -32.85 36.63
N MET A 605 26.96 -32.76 35.29
CA MET A 605 27.46 -33.85 34.45
C MET A 605 28.95 -34.12 34.68
N GLU A 606 29.75 -33.08 34.86
CA GLU A 606 31.17 -33.25 35.18
C GLU A 606 31.36 -33.90 36.56
N MET A 607 30.59 -33.48 37.56
CA MET A 607 30.57 -34.10 38.89
C MET A 607 30.13 -35.56 38.85
N LEU A 608 29.14 -35.91 38.01
CA LEU A 608 28.73 -37.30 37.81
C LEU A 608 29.84 -38.12 37.14
N ARG A 609 30.59 -37.54 36.20
CA ARG A 609 31.75 -38.23 35.60
C ARG A 609 32.84 -38.46 36.64
N THR A 610 33.16 -37.47 37.48
CA THR A 610 34.16 -37.63 38.54
C THR A 610 33.73 -38.70 39.54
N TYR A 611 32.47 -38.70 39.99
CA TYR A 611 31.96 -39.74 40.87
C TYR A 611 31.95 -41.12 40.20
N THR A 612 31.61 -41.21 38.91
CA THR A 612 31.66 -42.48 38.18
C THR A 612 33.09 -43.01 38.08
N ALA A 613 34.08 -42.13 37.87
CA ALA A 613 35.49 -42.49 37.84
C ALA A 613 35.99 -42.94 39.23
N GLU A 614 35.58 -42.26 40.29
CA GLU A 614 35.88 -42.65 41.67
C GLU A 614 35.26 -44.01 42.02
N ILE A 615 33.99 -44.24 41.67
CA ILE A 615 33.31 -45.53 41.83
C ILE A 615 34.07 -46.63 41.08
N SER A 616 34.42 -46.39 39.81
CA SER A 616 35.19 -47.36 39.01
C SER A 616 36.55 -47.68 39.64
N SER A 617 37.22 -46.68 40.23
CA SER A 617 38.48 -46.86 40.96
C SER A 617 38.29 -47.69 42.23
N VAL A 618 37.21 -47.44 42.99
CA VAL A 618 36.87 -48.21 44.18
C VAL A 618 36.50 -49.65 43.82
N GLU A 619 35.68 -49.86 42.79
CA GLU A 619 35.32 -51.19 42.28
C GLU A 619 36.57 -51.97 41.84
N LYS A 620 37.49 -51.32 41.13
CA LYS A 620 38.79 -51.91 40.77
C LYS A 620 39.58 -52.32 42.02
N ARG A 621 39.65 -51.46 43.04
CA ARG A 621 40.32 -51.79 44.31
C ARG A 621 39.64 -52.92 45.08
N ILE A 622 38.31 -52.96 45.08
CA ILE A 622 37.55 -54.05 45.71
C ILE A 622 37.87 -55.37 45.01
N TYR A 623 37.88 -55.36 43.67
CA TYR A 623 38.25 -56.53 42.87
C TYR A 623 39.70 -56.98 43.16
N GLU A 624 40.66 -56.06 43.15
CA GLU A 624 42.06 -56.36 43.48
C GLU A 624 42.21 -56.93 44.90
N ASN A 625 41.51 -56.35 45.88
CA ASN A 625 41.49 -56.86 47.26
C ASN A 625 40.85 -58.25 47.35
N GLN A 626 39.79 -58.52 46.59
CA GLN A 626 39.14 -59.82 46.56
C GLN A 626 40.08 -60.88 45.99
N VAL A 627 40.82 -60.57 44.92
CA VAL A 627 41.85 -61.47 44.36
C VAL A 627 42.97 -61.72 45.37
N LEU A 628 43.44 -60.68 46.08
CA LEU A 628 44.45 -60.83 47.13
C LEU A 628 43.91 -61.68 48.30
N LEU A 629 42.66 -61.50 48.70
CA LEU A 629 42.03 -62.29 49.75
C LEU A 629 41.91 -63.76 49.34
N GLU A 630 41.55 -64.05 48.09
CA GLU A 630 41.55 -65.41 47.54
C GLU A 630 42.95 -66.02 47.57
N GLN A 631 43.99 -65.27 47.18
CA GLN A 631 45.37 -65.73 47.28
C GLN A 631 45.77 -66.04 48.72
N VAL A 632 45.47 -65.16 49.68
CA VAL A 632 45.74 -65.38 51.10
C VAL A 632 44.95 -66.58 51.63
N THR A 633 43.71 -66.77 51.18
CA THR A 633 42.88 -67.92 51.59
C THR A 633 43.42 -69.23 51.05
N MET A 634 43.87 -69.26 49.79
CA MET A 634 44.56 -70.41 49.21
C MET A 634 45.85 -70.72 49.97
N GLU A 635 46.65 -69.70 50.30
CA GLU A 635 47.90 -69.87 51.02
C GLU A 635 47.67 -70.33 52.47
N ASN A 636 46.66 -69.78 53.16
CA ASN A 636 46.26 -70.26 54.48
C ASN A 636 45.79 -71.71 54.42
N SER A 637 45.02 -72.10 53.39
CA SER A 637 44.62 -73.49 53.20
C SER A 637 45.83 -74.41 52.97
N ARG A 638 46.79 -73.97 52.16
CA ARG A 638 48.07 -74.66 51.94
C ARG A 638 48.84 -74.84 53.25
N LEU A 639 48.95 -73.77 54.05
CA LEU A 639 49.61 -73.81 55.36
C LEU A 639 48.88 -74.73 56.33
N HIS A 640 47.54 -74.73 56.36
CA HIS A 640 46.76 -75.68 57.16
C HIS A 640 47.05 -77.13 56.78
N VAL A 641 47.09 -77.44 55.47
CA VAL A 641 47.47 -78.79 55.00
C VAL A 641 48.88 -79.14 55.45
N CYS A 642 49.85 -78.23 55.33
CA CYS A 642 51.21 -78.46 55.83
C CYS A 642 51.25 -78.68 57.36
N ILE A 643 50.47 -77.93 58.13
CA ILE A 643 50.38 -78.07 59.59
C ILE A 643 49.79 -79.43 59.95
N GLU A 644 48.73 -79.87 59.27
CA GLU A 644 48.13 -81.19 59.52
C GLU A 644 49.10 -82.32 59.15
N GLN A 645 49.83 -82.19 58.04
CA GLN A 645 50.89 -83.14 57.69
C GLN A 645 51.97 -83.20 58.78
N MET A 646 52.45 -82.05 59.25
CA MET A 646 53.44 -81.99 60.34
C MET A 646 52.91 -82.60 61.64
N LYS A 647 51.62 -82.44 61.95
CA LYS A 647 50.99 -83.10 63.12
C LYS A 647 50.98 -84.61 62.95
N GLU A 648 50.63 -85.11 61.77
CA GLU A 648 50.66 -86.55 61.46
C GLU A 648 52.07 -87.11 61.58
N ASP A 649 53.07 -86.42 61.02
CA ASP A 649 54.48 -86.79 61.14
C ASP A 649 54.94 -86.83 62.61
N VAL A 650 54.51 -85.85 63.43
CA VAL A 650 54.79 -85.86 64.89
C VAL A 650 54.10 -87.03 65.60
N VAL A 651 52.87 -87.37 65.22
CA VAL A 651 52.17 -88.55 65.77
C VAL A 651 52.91 -89.83 65.37
N GLN A 652 53.35 -89.93 64.12
CA GLN A 652 54.11 -91.06 63.62
C GLN A 652 55.46 -91.20 64.34
N ALA A 653 56.21 -90.09 64.49
CA ALA A 653 57.45 -90.06 65.27
C ALA A 653 57.23 -90.45 66.74
N LYS A 654 56.10 -90.08 67.35
CA LYS A 654 55.72 -90.54 68.70
C LYS A 654 55.45 -92.05 68.74
N LYS A 655 54.74 -92.60 67.75
CA LYS A 655 54.53 -94.06 67.64
C LYS A 655 55.86 -94.79 67.49
N ASP A 656 56.75 -94.28 66.65
CA ASP A 656 58.06 -94.90 66.44
C ASP A 656 58.94 -94.79 67.68
N LYS A 657 58.93 -93.66 68.40
CA LYS A 657 59.55 -93.55 69.73
C LYS A 657 59.00 -94.59 70.70
N GLN A 658 57.68 -94.80 70.75
CA GLN A 658 57.07 -95.80 71.62
C GLN A 658 57.50 -97.22 71.24
N LYS A 659 57.53 -97.55 69.94
CA LYS A 659 58.07 -98.82 69.44
C LYS A 659 59.50 -99.03 69.90
N TYR A 660 60.39 -98.05 69.65
CA TYR A 660 61.78 -98.13 70.08
C TYR A 660 61.90 -98.28 71.59
N THR A 661 61.11 -97.56 72.38
CA THR A 661 61.11 -97.69 73.85
C THR A 661 60.69 -99.10 74.28
N HIS A 662 59.70 -99.69 73.61
CA HIS A 662 59.27 -101.06 73.89
C HIS A 662 60.34 -102.08 73.49
N GLU A 663 60.99 -101.90 72.34
CA GLU A 663 62.11 -102.73 71.90
C GLU A 663 63.31 -102.65 72.84
N THR A 664 63.67 -101.45 73.30
CA THR A 664 64.72 -101.27 74.32
C THR A 664 64.38 -101.99 75.61
N LYS A 665 63.14 -101.88 76.10
CA LYS A 665 62.70 -102.62 77.30
C LYS A 665 62.76 -104.12 77.11
N ARG A 666 62.32 -104.64 75.95
CA ARG A 666 62.45 -106.06 75.62
C ARG A 666 63.91 -106.49 75.63
N MET A 667 64.81 -105.71 75.03
CA MET A 667 66.25 -105.99 75.06
C MET A 667 66.81 -105.94 76.50
N GLU A 668 66.39 -105.00 77.33
CA GLU A 668 66.77 -104.94 78.75
C GLU A 668 66.29 -106.19 79.52
N GLU A 669 65.05 -106.61 79.30
CA GLU A 669 64.50 -107.86 79.88
C GLU A 669 65.26 -109.09 79.40
N GLU A 670 65.61 -109.16 78.11
CA GLU A 670 66.46 -110.21 77.55
C GLU A 670 67.86 -110.21 78.20
N ILE A 671 68.49 -109.05 78.34
CA ILE A 671 69.79 -108.88 79.04
C ILE A 671 69.69 -109.33 80.49
N ILE A 672 68.62 -108.96 81.21
CA ILE A 672 68.39 -109.38 82.60
C ILE A 672 68.21 -110.91 82.65
N SER A 673 67.46 -111.50 81.72
CA SER A 673 67.25 -112.95 81.65
C SER A 673 68.55 -113.71 81.38
N LEU A 674 69.38 -113.22 80.45
CA LEU A 674 70.69 -113.76 80.13
C LEU A 674 71.64 -113.61 81.32
N SER A 675 71.64 -112.45 81.97
CA SER A 675 72.46 -112.21 83.16
C SER A 675 72.05 -113.13 84.32
N LYS A 676 70.75 -113.35 84.51
CA LYS A 676 70.24 -114.27 85.53
C LYS A 676 70.62 -115.72 85.21
N SER A 677 70.48 -116.15 83.96
CA SER A 677 70.92 -117.46 83.49
C SER A 677 72.44 -117.64 83.65
N LEU A 678 73.22 -116.60 83.39
CA LEU A 678 74.67 -116.60 83.59
C LEU A 678 75.03 -116.70 85.09
N ILE A 679 74.32 -115.98 85.97
CA ILE A 679 74.53 -116.07 87.42
C ILE A 679 74.13 -117.46 87.93
N GLU A 680 73.01 -118.02 87.46
CA GLU A 680 72.57 -119.37 87.83
C GLU A 680 73.57 -120.42 87.36
N THR A 681 74.03 -120.35 86.11
CA THR A 681 75.08 -121.26 85.59
C THR A 681 76.41 -121.09 86.33
N TRP A 682 76.78 -119.86 86.68
CA TRP A 682 77.93 -119.57 87.51
C TRP A 682 77.79 -120.15 88.92
N ALA A 683 76.62 -120.03 89.55
CA ALA A 683 76.32 -120.62 90.85
C ALA A 683 76.39 -122.15 90.81
N THR A 684 75.84 -122.81 89.77
CA THR A 684 76.02 -124.25 89.58
C THR A 684 77.47 -124.64 89.35
N ASN A 685 78.26 -123.82 88.63
CA ASN A 685 79.69 -124.06 88.50
C ASN A 685 80.43 -123.91 89.84
N VAL A 686 80.06 -122.93 90.67
CA VAL A 686 80.61 -122.77 92.02
C VAL A 686 80.30 -123.99 92.89
N VAL A 687 79.05 -124.48 92.86
CA VAL A 687 78.65 -125.71 93.57
C VAL A 687 79.43 -126.92 93.04
N LEU A 688 79.59 -127.07 91.72
CA LEU A 688 80.41 -128.15 91.14
C LEU A 688 81.88 -128.04 91.57
N THR A 689 82.44 -126.83 91.67
CA THR A 689 83.79 -126.65 92.21
C THR A 689 83.89 -126.96 93.69
N GLU A 690 82.88 -126.61 94.50
CA GLU A 690 82.83 -127.00 95.92
C GLU A 690 82.67 -128.52 96.08
N GLU A 691 81.83 -129.18 95.28
CA GLU A 691 81.70 -130.64 95.25
C GLU A 691 83.02 -131.31 94.83
N SER A 692 83.74 -130.74 93.87
CA SER A 692 85.07 -131.21 93.48
C SER A 692 86.10 -130.97 94.59
N ALA A 693 86.03 -129.84 95.29
CA ALA A 693 86.90 -129.54 96.42
C ALA A 693 86.61 -130.47 97.62
N ASP A 694 85.35 -130.84 97.87
CA ASP A 694 84.94 -131.82 98.88
C ASP A 694 85.38 -133.24 98.51
N GLN A 695 85.33 -133.59 97.22
CA GLN A 695 85.91 -134.85 96.73
C GLN A 695 87.43 -134.86 96.89
N ASP A 696 88.11 -133.77 96.55
CA ASP A 696 89.55 -133.61 96.74
C ASP A 696 89.94 -133.63 98.22
N GLN A 697 89.14 -133.01 99.09
CA GLN A 697 89.30 -133.06 100.55
C GLN A 697 89.15 -134.51 101.07
N LYS A 698 88.16 -135.27 100.58
CA LYS A 698 88.02 -136.71 100.86
C LYS A 698 89.22 -137.52 100.39
N VAL A 699 89.81 -137.18 99.23
CA VAL A 699 91.04 -137.82 98.74
C VAL A 699 92.21 -137.50 99.68
N VAL A 700 92.34 -136.26 100.13
CA VAL A 700 93.37 -135.84 101.10
C VAL A 700 93.18 -136.54 102.46
N GLU A 701 91.96 -136.67 102.96
CA GLU A 701 91.65 -137.43 104.18
C GLU A 701 91.98 -138.92 104.04
N ASN A 702 91.68 -139.52 102.89
CA ASN A 702 92.05 -140.90 102.58
C ASN A 702 93.58 -141.07 102.54
N ILE A 703 94.31 -140.13 101.93
CA ILE A 703 95.78 -140.09 101.92
C ILE A 703 96.32 -139.97 103.34
N ASN A 704 95.73 -139.12 104.19
CA ASN A 704 96.12 -138.99 105.59
C ASN A 704 95.85 -140.27 106.40
N SER A 705 94.73 -140.96 106.16
CA SER A 705 94.47 -142.28 106.78
C SER A 705 95.51 -143.33 106.36
N LEU A 706 95.97 -143.25 105.11
CA LEU A 706 97.00 -144.13 104.55
C LEU A 706 98.37 -143.82 105.17
N LEU A 707 98.68 -142.54 105.37
CA LEU A 707 99.88 -142.07 106.07
C LEU A 707 99.93 -142.52 107.53
N GLU A 708 98.81 -142.46 108.24
CA GLU A 708 98.73 -142.99 109.62
C GLU A 708 98.90 -144.51 109.66
N ARG A 709 98.28 -145.26 108.73
CA ARG A 709 98.54 -146.71 108.59
C ARG A 709 100.02 -147.03 108.27
N ILE A 710 100.70 -146.17 107.51
CA ILE A 710 102.13 -146.29 107.23
C ILE A 710 102.96 -146.00 108.49
N LYS A 711 102.59 -145.01 109.31
CA LYS A 711 103.22 -144.75 110.62
C LYS A 711 103.02 -145.92 111.59
N GLU A 712 101.82 -146.51 111.65
CA GLU A 712 101.54 -147.69 112.47
C GLU A 712 102.33 -148.92 111.99
N ARG A 713 102.42 -149.15 110.67
CA ARG A 713 103.32 -150.18 110.09
C ARG A 713 104.78 -149.93 110.46
N LYS A 714 105.24 -148.68 110.40
CA LYS A 714 106.61 -148.30 110.79
C LYS A 714 106.84 -148.59 112.28
N HIS A 715 105.86 -148.35 113.13
CA HIS A 715 105.95 -148.66 114.56
C HIS A 715 105.95 -150.17 114.84
N CYS A 716 105.15 -150.96 114.11
CA CYS A 716 105.18 -152.43 114.15
C CYS A 716 106.52 -153.01 113.67
N ILE A 717 107.08 -152.46 112.58
CA ILE A 717 108.39 -152.87 112.07
C ILE A 717 109.50 -152.51 113.07
N SER A 718 109.43 -151.34 113.71
CA SER A 718 110.34 -150.94 114.79
C SER A 718 110.28 -151.90 115.99
N ASN A 719 109.07 -152.33 116.39
CA ASN A 719 108.88 -153.30 117.47
C ASN A 719 109.37 -154.71 117.12
N ILE A 720 109.28 -155.14 115.85
CA ILE A 720 109.89 -156.40 115.38
C ILE A 720 111.42 -156.28 115.38
N ASN A 721 111.96 -155.15 114.94
CA ASN A 721 113.40 -154.93 114.86
C ASN A 721 114.05 -154.92 116.25
N ASN A 722 113.44 -154.26 117.24
CA ASN A 722 113.91 -154.28 118.64
C ASN A 722 113.87 -155.68 119.27
N ARG A 723 113.01 -156.58 118.76
CA ARG A 723 112.86 -157.96 119.25
C ARG A 723 113.91 -158.89 118.63
N VAL A 724 114.25 -158.67 117.36
CA VAL A 724 115.34 -159.36 116.65
C VAL A 724 116.71 -158.91 117.17
N GLU A 725 116.87 -157.64 117.51
CA GLU A 725 118.12 -157.11 118.09
C GLU A 725 118.41 -157.67 119.49
N LYS A 726 117.36 -157.97 120.28
CA LYS A 726 117.47 -158.58 121.62
C LYS A 726 117.80 -160.08 121.58
N GLU A 727 117.27 -160.82 120.59
CA GLU A 727 117.61 -162.23 120.35
C GLU A 727 119.04 -162.39 119.78
N LEU A 728 119.48 -161.46 118.93
CA LEU A 728 120.84 -161.47 118.36
C LEU A 728 121.92 -161.05 119.37
N LEU A 729 121.59 -160.24 120.39
CA LEU A 729 122.48 -159.95 121.54
C LEU A 729 122.66 -161.15 122.49
N GLY A 730 121.73 -162.11 122.50
CA GLY A 730 121.83 -163.34 123.29
C GLY A 730 122.71 -164.43 122.67
N MET A 731 122.77 -164.52 121.33
CA MET A 731 123.48 -165.60 120.63
C MET A 731 124.94 -165.29 120.26
N ARG A 732 125.44 -164.06 120.50
CA ARG A 732 126.83 -163.68 120.16
C ARG A 732 127.80 -163.67 121.36
N SER A 733 127.47 -164.41 122.42
CA SER A 733 128.38 -164.76 123.52
C SER A 733 129.17 -166.07 123.29
N MET A 734 129.09 -166.69 122.09
CA MET A 734 129.75 -167.98 121.84
C MET A 734 130.79 -168.07 120.72
N LEU A 735 130.98 -167.11 119.80
CA LEU A 735 132.00 -167.28 118.74
C LEU A 735 132.72 -165.98 118.31
N MET A 736 133.92 -165.80 118.90
CA MET A 736 135.21 -165.33 118.34
C MET A 736 135.30 -164.39 117.10
N LYS A 737 136.00 -163.27 117.34
CA LYS A 737 137.05 -162.59 116.51
C LYS A 737 136.66 -161.71 115.29
N PRO A 738 137.49 -160.69 114.93
CA PRO A 738 137.09 -159.28 114.86
C PRO A 738 137.26 -158.61 113.48
N LEU A 739 136.74 -157.38 113.28
CA LEU A 739 137.44 -156.18 112.74
C LEU A 739 136.48 -155.07 112.22
N CYS A 740 136.67 -153.86 112.76
CA CYS A 740 136.62 -152.49 112.20
C CYS A 740 135.39 -151.94 111.42
N LYS A 741 134.68 -150.90 111.94
CA LYS A 741 134.77 -149.41 111.70
C LYS A 741 134.17 -148.97 110.35
N HIS A 742 133.28 -147.96 110.19
CA HIS A 742 133.35 -146.55 110.63
C HIS A 742 132.00 -145.77 110.53
N HIS A 743 131.76 -144.88 111.52
CA HIS A 743 131.17 -143.52 111.54
C HIS A 743 130.00 -143.01 110.63
N ASP A 744 128.87 -142.69 111.28
CA ASP A 744 128.36 -141.34 111.72
C ASP A 744 127.97 -140.17 110.77
N ILE A 745 126.70 -139.73 110.98
CA ILE A 745 126.17 -138.36 111.29
C ILE A 745 125.80 -137.38 110.13
N THR A 746 124.48 -137.16 109.91
CA THR A 746 123.62 -135.95 110.17
C THR A 746 123.80 -134.80 109.16
N ILE A 747 122.80 -134.19 108.50
CA ILE A 747 121.43 -133.73 108.82
C ILE A 747 120.44 -134.15 107.73
#